data_AF-A0A7C4YA13-F1
#
_entry.id   AF-A0A7C4YA13-F1
#
_cell.length_a   1.000
_cell.length_b   1.000
_cell.length_c   1.000
_cell.angle_alpha   90.00
_cell.angle_beta   90.00
_cell.angle_gamma   90.00
#
_symmetry.space_group_name_H-M   'P 1'
#
loop_
_entity.id
_entity.type
_entity.pdbx_description
1 polymer ?
#
loop_
_entity_poly.entity_id
_entity_poly.type
_entity_poly.pdbx_seq_one_letter_code
_entity_poly.pdbx_strand_id
1 'polypeptide(L)'
;RLRDQFAPDRFWSGRPLDDIDPRFAMFGQVTLATLICDLLGLFDVKPDASIGYSLGESAALFGLRAWRDRDGMLAQVEDSTLFSSDLAPPYDAARTFWNLRDGEPANWVTAVLAAPPEAIQAALSASDRAYLLIVNSPDECVVGGDRDAIHRLAKKLGTLPIPVAAVTIAHCPVVMPVAAAYRKLHRLPVHTPERVRFYSGAWGRDYDVNSDTAADAILAHALDTVNFPRLIQRAWKDGIRIFIEIGPGNSCTRLINRILAGKQYRALAVCIPGVDETTHFLRVIARLWSEGAPGTLAPLFDGTHEVQASRSTSLKIPVRGISTDLPDPPAARPLMRPVDAALQPMPACDFGIQSLADVRAATSEAHSQFLNFAQQGIEHLTRLMSLQNAWLPAALAMAEGDVEPNVVVQIPASQMPRPLFDRDLCQEIATGSIANVLGPEFAPVDHYPTRVRLPDGPLLLVDRIVEIEGEPRSLTCGRVVTEHDVEEGRWYLAEGHIPTSIAIEAGQADLFLSGYLGIDFITKGLAVYRLLDAAVTFHRSLPEPGSTIRYDIRIERFFRQGDTHLFRFRFDGFVDGEPLLTMTNGCAGFFTAAELAAGRGVVQTELDRRPMPGKKPADWRPPAPMHGVESYSAEQLNSLRHGDLAACFGPEFQDRSVAGPLTLPGGMLKLVDRVVELAPSGGRYGLGRIRAELDIHPDDWFLTCHFVDDQVMPGTLMYECCLHTLRIFLLRIGWIGQRGQVRIEPVPGVASQLKCRGQVTGATRTVMYEVSIKEIGYRPEPYVIADALMYADGKPVVDITNLCLRMTGTSQQELETLWNQASDRRSRNSTLALRRLPIFGRSSILEFASGKPSMAFGARYSEFDQGRFIARLPAPPFSFIDRIVEIRNCEQWKLAAGGEIIAEYDVPADAWYFAVSRQATMPFAVLLEVALQPCGWLAAYLGSALTSKTDLHFRNLGGRATQFEAVPPNAGTLATKVKITKVSSSLGMIIQNYEFSVACEGRIIYQGDTYFGFFSDAALSEQVGIREAALHQPTAQEVVAARSFAYPSEAPFPDDMLRMIDKIQFFVPTGGKAGLGIIRGTKKVKSDEWFFQAHFYRDPVWPGSLGLEAFLQLLKVVAAERWGTCSANAVQTVGLGVPHAWSYRGQVVPRNDEVTVEAVVTQIDDARKLIRADGYLSVDGKVIYEMTGFTLQG
;
A
#
# COMPACT_ATOMS: atom_id res chain seq x y z
N ARG A 1 19.47 25.25 32.71
CA ARG A 1 18.13 25.02 33.31
C ARG A 1 17.03 24.80 32.28
N LEU A 2 16.86 25.65 31.25
CA LEU A 2 15.78 25.45 30.26
C LEU A 2 15.85 24.08 29.56
N ARG A 3 17.04 23.68 29.07
CA ARG A 3 17.28 22.34 28.52
C ARG A 3 16.97 21.21 29.53
N ASP A 4 17.35 21.41 30.79
CA ASP A 4 17.17 20.43 31.87
C ASP A 4 15.69 20.24 32.23
N GLN A 5 14.89 21.31 32.12
CA GLN A 5 13.44 21.30 32.38
C GLN A 5 12.62 20.71 31.23
N PHE A 6 13.15 20.73 30.01
CA PHE A 6 12.56 20.01 28.90
C PHE A 6 12.59 18.49 29.13
N ALA A 7 13.57 18.03 29.93
CA ALA A 7 13.74 16.65 30.39
C ALA A 7 13.48 15.58 29.29
N PRO A 8 14.10 15.71 28.10
CA PRO A 8 13.82 14.85 26.96
C PRO A 8 13.96 13.36 27.29
N ASP A 9 15.00 13.04 28.04
CA ASP A 9 15.35 11.68 28.44
C ASP A 9 14.31 11.06 29.39
N ARG A 10 13.36 11.82 29.93
CA ARG A 10 12.27 11.33 30.78
C ARG A 10 11.03 10.96 29.98
N PHE A 11 10.73 11.70 28.91
CA PHE A 11 9.53 11.47 28.08
C PHE A 11 9.79 10.52 26.92
N TRP A 12 11.02 10.50 26.42
CA TRP A 12 11.40 9.73 25.24
C TRP A 12 12.25 8.49 25.56
N SER A 13 12.33 8.08 26.83
CA SER A 13 13.07 6.89 27.29
C SER A 13 12.27 5.59 27.30
N GLY A 14 11.08 5.56 26.68
CA GLY A 14 10.25 4.35 26.60
C GLY A 14 9.63 3.89 27.92
N ARG A 15 9.70 4.69 29.00
CA ARG A 15 9.01 4.41 30.27
C ARG A 15 7.50 4.62 30.12
N PRO A 16 6.65 3.80 30.75
CA PRO A 16 5.21 4.07 30.83
C PRO A 16 4.98 5.46 31.42
N LEU A 17 4.08 6.24 30.81
CA LEU A 17 3.75 7.59 31.30
C LEU A 17 3.19 7.58 32.73
N ASP A 18 2.62 6.45 33.16
CA ASP A 18 2.12 6.24 34.52
C ASP A 18 3.22 6.28 35.61
N ASP A 19 4.47 6.03 35.24
CA ASP A 19 5.63 6.00 36.15
C ASP A 19 6.40 7.33 36.19
N ILE A 20 5.92 8.34 35.47
CA ILE A 20 6.55 9.66 35.40
C ILE A 20 5.94 10.56 36.46
N ASP A 21 6.81 11.14 37.30
CA ASP A 21 6.41 12.20 38.22
C ASP A 21 5.76 13.35 37.42
N PRO A 22 4.48 13.69 37.70
CA PRO A 22 3.73 14.70 36.95
C PRO A 22 4.42 16.06 36.85
N ARG A 23 5.31 16.40 37.79
CA ARG A 23 6.09 17.64 37.77
C ARG A 23 6.94 17.74 36.52
N PHE A 24 7.54 16.65 36.06
CA PHE A 24 8.31 16.67 34.82
C PHE A 24 7.40 17.05 33.65
N ALA A 25 6.23 16.39 33.51
CA ALA A 25 5.29 16.66 32.42
C ALA A 25 4.86 18.14 32.40
N MET A 26 4.63 18.70 33.59
CA MET A 26 4.29 20.11 33.73
C MET A 26 5.39 21.05 33.22
N PHE A 27 6.62 20.90 33.68
CA PHE A 27 7.72 21.79 33.31
C PHE A 27 8.22 21.56 31.87
N GLY A 28 8.14 20.33 31.36
CA GLY A 28 8.42 20.00 29.98
C GLY A 28 7.47 20.73 29.03
N GLN A 29 6.17 20.75 29.31
CA GLN A 29 5.18 21.46 28.51
C GLN A 29 5.38 22.98 28.55
N VAL A 30 5.64 23.57 29.73
CA VAL A 30 5.94 25.01 29.87
C VAL A 30 7.20 25.39 29.09
N THR A 31 8.22 24.52 29.12
CA THR A 31 9.47 24.73 28.39
C THR A 31 9.27 24.67 26.88
N LEU A 32 8.55 23.67 26.38
CA LEU A 32 8.21 23.56 24.96
C LEU A 32 7.45 24.78 24.47
N ALA A 33 6.41 25.20 25.21
CA ALA A 33 5.62 26.37 24.85
C ALA A 33 6.49 27.63 24.74
N THR A 34 7.44 27.80 25.66
CA THR A 34 8.40 28.90 25.63
C THR A 34 9.28 28.87 24.38
N LEU A 35 9.88 27.71 24.07
CA LEU A 35 10.76 27.55 22.91
C LEU A 35 10.04 27.80 21.58
N ILE A 36 8.82 27.28 21.44
CA ILE A 36 8.07 27.43 20.19
C ILE A 36 7.54 28.86 20.03
N CYS A 37 7.13 29.53 21.11
CA CYS A 37 6.82 30.96 21.06
C CYS A 37 8.03 31.79 20.61
N ASP A 38 9.23 31.52 21.15
CA ASP A 38 10.45 32.20 20.73
C ASP A 38 10.75 31.94 19.24
N LEU A 39 10.62 30.69 18.79
CA LEU A 39 10.84 30.30 17.40
C LEU A 39 9.86 30.98 16.44
N LEU A 40 8.56 31.01 16.76
CA LEU A 40 7.58 31.76 15.99
C LEU A 40 7.91 33.26 15.96
N GLY A 41 8.40 33.81 17.09
CA GLY A 41 8.87 35.19 17.18
C GLY A 41 10.03 35.51 16.24
N LEU A 42 10.96 34.56 15.99
CA LEU A 42 12.04 34.74 15.01
C LEU A 42 11.51 34.97 13.59
N PHE A 43 10.39 34.34 13.25
CA PHE A 43 9.71 34.50 11.97
C PHE A 43 8.71 35.67 11.97
N ASP A 44 8.78 36.55 12.98
CA ASP A 44 7.89 37.71 13.20
C ASP A 44 6.40 37.35 13.27
N VAL A 45 6.09 36.12 13.71
CA VAL A 45 4.72 35.67 13.99
C VAL A 45 4.35 36.08 15.42
N LYS A 46 3.48 37.08 15.55
CA LYS A 46 3.02 37.62 16.84
C LYS A 46 1.55 37.27 17.10
N PRO A 47 1.20 36.72 18.28
CA PRO A 47 -0.19 36.39 18.59
C PRO A 47 -0.98 37.62 19.07
N ASP A 48 -2.22 37.78 18.61
CA ASP A 48 -3.16 38.78 19.14
C ASP A 48 -3.86 38.32 20.44
N ALA A 49 -3.87 37.01 20.68
CA ALA A 49 -4.51 36.41 21.82
C ALA A 49 -3.83 35.12 22.28
N SER A 50 -3.97 34.83 23.56
CA SER A 50 -3.52 33.63 24.24
C SER A 50 -4.71 32.88 24.81
N ILE A 51 -4.80 31.58 24.52
CA ILE A 51 -5.87 30.70 25.01
C ILE A 51 -5.22 29.44 25.56
N GLY A 52 -5.33 29.23 26.87
CA GLY A 52 -4.82 28.05 27.55
C GLY A 52 -5.84 26.92 27.62
N TYR A 53 -5.40 25.69 27.35
CA TYR A 53 -6.13 24.48 27.76
C TYR A 53 -5.42 23.87 28.97
N SER A 54 -6.11 23.78 30.10
CA SER A 54 -5.53 23.30 31.35
C SER A 54 -4.20 24.03 31.68
N LEU A 55 -3.12 23.31 31.98
CA LEU A 55 -1.76 23.83 32.18
C LEU A 55 -1.29 24.82 31.09
N GLY A 56 -1.87 24.74 29.89
CA GLY A 56 -1.63 25.68 28.80
C GLY A 56 -1.82 27.14 29.17
N GLU A 57 -2.65 27.48 30.16
CA GLU A 57 -2.82 28.88 30.61
C GLU A 57 -1.54 29.41 31.28
N SER A 58 -0.95 28.64 32.19
CA SER A 58 0.37 28.94 32.79
C SER A 58 1.48 28.91 31.74
N ALA A 59 1.46 27.91 30.83
CA ALA A 59 2.46 27.78 29.78
C ALA A 59 2.45 28.99 28.83
N ALA A 60 1.28 29.55 28.52
CA ALA A 60 1.17 30.72 27.68
C ALA A 60 1.63 32.02 28.38
N LEU A 61 1.39 32.15 29.68
CA LEU A 61 1.93 33.27 30.48
C LEU A 61 3.46 33.28 30.44
N PHE A 62 4.11 32.12 30.57
CA PHE A 62 5.57 32.01 30.41
C PHE A 62 6.04 32.18 28.96
N GLY A 63 5.37 31.53 28.00
CA GLY A 63 5.78 31.55 26.59
C GLY A 63 5.68 32.93 25.96
N LEU A 64 4.73 33.76 26.41
CA LEU A 64 4.58 35.14 25.97
C LEU A 64 5.31 36.15 26.87
N ARG A 65 6.15 35.67 27.79
CA ARG A 65 6.98 36.48 28.69
C ARG A 65 6.20 37.40 29.63
N ALA A 66 4.91 37.10 29.86
CA ALA A 66 4.11 37.73 30.91
C ALA A 66 4.62 37.32 32.29
N TRP A 67 4.94 36.04 32.46
CA TRP A 67 5.79 35.56 33.54
C TRP A 67 7.20 35.27 33.01
N ARG A 68 8.21 35.73 33.75
CA ARG A 68 9.62 35.57 33.37
C ARG A 68 10.41 34.67 34.33
N ASP A 69 10.00 34.62 35.59
CA ASP A 69 10.69 33.86 36.64
C ASP A 69 10.22 32.39 36.71
N ARG A 70 10.43 31.66 35.62
CA ARG A 70 10.07 30.23 35.55
C ARG A 70 10.93 29.40 36.48
N ASP A 71 12.23 29.67 36.53
CA ASP A 71 13.18 28.89 37.32
C ASP A 71 12.94 29.09 38.83
N GLY A 72 12.50 30.28 39.25
CA GLY A 72 12.03 30.53 40.61
C GLY A 72 10.75 29.77 40.94
N MET A 73 9.79 29.69 40.01
CA MET A 73 8.58 28.87 40.19
C MET A 73 8.92 27.36 40.31
N LEU A 74 9.87 26.87 39.50
CA LEU A 74 10.35 25.49 39.61
C LEU A 74 10.91 25.21 41.00
N ALA A 75 11.80 26.06 41.51
CA ALA A 75 12.37 25.89 42.84
C ALA A 75 11.27 25.85 43.93
N GLN A 76 10.28 26.74 43.84
CA GLN A 76 9.16 26.75 44.78
C GLN A 76 8.28 25.49 44.69
N VAL A 77 8.12 24.91 43.49
CA VAL A 77 7.42 23.63 43.32
C VAL A 77 8.22 22.47 43.92
N GLU A 78 9.53 22.44 43.68
CA GLU A 78 10.46 21.44 44.23
C GLU A 78 10.46 21.44 45.77
N ASP A 79 10.36 22.62 46.38
CA ASP A 79 10.32 22.83 47.84
C ASP A 79 8.93 22.64 48.48
N SER A 80 7.91 22.27 47.71
CA SER A 80 6.52 22.15 48.18
C SER A 80 5.93 20.75 48.03
N THR A 81 4.94 20.44 48.87
CA THR A 81 4.11 19.22 48.78
C THR A 81 3.05 19.29 47.68
N LEU A 82 2.80 20.49 47.13
CA LEU A 82 1.63 20.78 46.31
C LEU A 82 1.47 19.84 45.12
N PHE A 83 2.57 19.54 44.42
CA PHE A 83 2.60 18.66 43.25
C PHE A 83 3.41 17.38 43.48
N SER A 84 3.79 17.08 44.72
CA SER A 84 4.51 15.86 45.08
C SER A 84 3.69 14.91 45.95
N SER A 85 2.74 15.41 46.75
CA SER A 85 1.81 14.58 47.52
C SER A 85 0.39 15.12 47.64
N ASP A 86 0.18 16.44 47.59
CA ASP A 86 -1.15 17.03 47.77
C ASP A 86 -2.06 16.77 46.56
N LEU A 87 -1.59 17.14 45.36
CA LEU A 87 -2.33 16.99 44.09
C LEU A 87 -1.80 15.86 43.20
N ALA A 88 -0.67 15.25 43.57
CA ALA A 88 -0.08 14.07 42.93
C ALA A 88 -0.16 12.88 43.91
N PRO A 89 0.04 11.62 43.48
CA PRO A 89 0.04 10.48 44.41
C PRO A 89 0.95 10.74 45.63
N PRO A 90 0.49 10.53 46.87
CA PRO A 90 -0.72 9.80 47.29
C PRO A 90 -2.04 10.60 47.38
N TYR A 91 -2.10 11.84 46.88
CA TYR A 91 -3.30 12.70 46.78
C TYR A 91 -3.87 13.16 48.14
N ASP A 92 -3.06 13.79 48.98
CA ASP A 92 -3.45 14.24 50.32
C ASP A 92 -4.58 15.28 50.31
N ALA A 93 -4.71 16.09 49.25
CA ALA A 93 -5.85 17.00 49.09
C ALA A 93 -7.18 16.23 48.91
N ALA A 94 -7.18 15.13 48.15
CA ALA A 94 -8.34 14.25 48.02
C ALA A 94 -8.69 13.55 49.33
N ARG A 95 -7.68 13.08 50.07
CA ARG A 95 -7.88 12.45 51.39
C ARG A 95 -8.54 13.42 52.37
N THR A 96 -8.06 14.67 52.41
CA THR A 96 -8.61 15.74 53.25
C THR A 96 -10.02 16.12 52.80
N PHE A 97 -10.24 16.34 51.50
CA PHE A 97 -11.53 16.78 50.96
C PHE A 97 -12.63 15.71 51.10
N TRP A 98 -12.28 14.44 50.96
CA TRP A 98 -13.21 13.31 51.13
C TRP A 98 -13.36 12.85 52.58
N ASN A 99 -12.66 13.48 53.53
CA ASN A 99 -12.63 13.13 54.95
C ASN A 99 -12.33 11.64 55.17
N LEU A 100 -11.30 11.12 54.49
CA LEU A 100 -10.85 9.73 54.61
C LEU A 100 -10.14 9.49 55.95
N ARG A 101 -10.13 8.24 56.41
CA ARG A 101 -9.44 7.87 57.66
C ARG A 101 -7.91 7.94 57.49
N ASP A 102 -7.19 8.06 58.61
CA ASP A 102 -5.74 7.98 58.59
C ASP A 102 -5.25 6.66 58.00
N GLY A 103 -4.35 6.73 57.03
CA GLY A 103 -3.84 5.58 56.27
C GLY A 103 -4.76 5.05 55.16
N GLU A 104 -5.99 5.56 55.01
CA GLU A 104 -6.87 5.20 53.89
C GLU A 104 -6.38 5.87 52.59
N PRO A 105 -6.11 5.10 51.52
CA PRO A 105 -5.58 5.64 50.27
C PRO A 105 -6.67 6.33 49.44
N ALA A 106 -6.33 7.46 48.81
CA ALA A 106 -7.18 8.10 47.81
C ALA A 106 -6.88 7.50 46.42
N ASN A 107 -7.77 6.65 45.93
CA ASN A 107 -7.64 5.99 44.61
C ASN A 107 -8.14 6.90 43.47
N TRP A 108 -7.54 8.08 43.33
CA TRP A 108 -7.90 9.02 42.26
C TRP A 108 -7.55 8.46 40.87
N VAL A 109 -8.47 8.61 39.91
CA VAL A 109 -8.22 8.39 38.48
C VAL A 109 -8.80 9.54 37.67
N THR A 110 -8.17 9.82 36.53
CA THR A 110 -8.67 10.78 35.53
C THR A 110 -8.93 10.04 34.22
N ALA A 111 -10.06 10.31 33.58
CA ALA A 111 -10.43 9.65 32.33
C ALA A 111 -11.22 10.57 31.39
N VAL A 112 -11.13 10.31 30.09
CA VAL A 112 -12.00 10.90 29.07
C VAL A 112 -13.24 10.02 28.88
N LEU A 113 -14.41 10.65 28.83
CA LEU A 113 -15.68 10.02 28.48
C LEU A 113 -16.25 10.68 27.22
N ALA A 114 -16.66 9.84 26.26
CA ALA A 114 -17.38 10.26 25.07
C ALA A 114 -18.87 10.50 25.39
N ALA A 115 -19.16 11.55 26.15
CA ALA A 115 -20.52 11.96 26.52
C ALA A 115 -20.66 13.49 26.59
N PRO A 116 -21.85 14.04 26.27
CA PRO A 116 -22.14 15.45 26.46
C PRO A 116 -22.06 15.88 27.93
N PRO A 117 -21.67 17.14 28.22
CA PRO A 117 -21.54 17.62 29.58
C PRO A 117 -22.85 17.55 30.37
N GLU A 118 -24.00 17.79 29.73
CA GLU A 118 -25.31 17.71 30.36
C GLU A 118 -25.63 16.28 30.84
N ALA A 119 -25.25 15.28 30.05
CA ALA A 119 -25.46 13.87 30.40
C ALA A 119 -24.58 13.44 31.57
N ILE A 120 -23.31 13.87 31.58
CA ILE A 120 -22.40 13.61 32.70
C ILE A 120 -22.92 14.28 33.97
N GLN A 121 -23.32 15.55 33.88
CA GLN A 121 -23.80 16.31 35.03
C GLN A 121 -25.10 15.74 35.60
N ALA A 122 -25.99 15.20 34.75
CA ALA A 122 -27.18 14.47 35.18
C ALA A 122 -26.88 13.11 35.81
N ALA A 123 -25.79 12.44 35.40
CA ALA A 123 -25.40 11.12 35.91
C ALA A 123 -24.54 11.19 37.20
N LEU A 124 -23.93 12.35 37.47
CA LEU A 124 -23.17 12.62 38.69
C LEU A 124 -24.11 12.81 39.89
N SER A 125 -23.85 12.08 40.98
CA SER A 125 -24.48 12.36 42.27
C SER A 125 -23.51 13.09 43.20
N ALA A 126 -24.04 13.93 44.09
CA ALA A 126 -23.23 14.67 45.07
C ALA A 126 -22.41 13.75 46.01
N SER A 127 -22.83 12.49 46.16
CA SER A 127 -22.15 11.47 46.97
C SER A 127 -21.12 10.64 46.21
N ASP A 128 -21.04 10.72 44.88
CA ASP A 128 -20.27 9.75 44.08
C ASP A 128 -18.75 9.99 44.11
N ARG A 129 -18.19 11.05 44.72
CA ARG A 129 -16.73 11.35 44.66
C ARG A 129 -16.17 11.35 43.22
N ALA A 130 -16.99 11.73 42.24
CA ALA A 130 -16.63 11.91 40.84
C ALA A 130 -16.97 13.33 40.40
N TYR A 131 -16.12 13.91 39.55
CA TYR A 131 -16.20 15.31 39.17
C TYR A 131 -16.00 15.46 37.65
N LEU A 132 -16.78 16.37 37.05
CA LEU A 132 -16.54 16.84 35.69
C LEU A 132 -15.40 17.86 35.74
N LEU A 133 -14.25 17.50 35.17
CA LEU A 133 -13.04 18.32 35.22
C LEU A 133 -12.99 19.30 34.04
N ILE A 134 -13.18 18.78 32.82
CA ILE A 134 -13.06 19.59 31.60
C ILE A 134 -14.15 19.17 30.62
N VAL A 135 -14.81 20.14 29.99
CA VAL A 135 -15.60 19.92 28.78
C VAL A 135 -14.68 20.19 27.60
N ASN A 136 -14.33 19.15 26.83
CA ASN A 136 -13.41 19.24 25.70
C ASN A 136 -14.12 19.67 24.41
N SER A 137 -15.25 19.03 24.12
CA SER A 137 -16.13 19.27 22.97
C SER A 137 -17.59 19.06 23.38
N PRO A 138 -18.58 19.30 22.49
CA PRO A 138 -20.00 19.06 22.79
C PRO A 138 -20.33 17.62 23.23
N ASP A 139 -19.44 16.67 23.01
CA ASP A 139 -19.65 15.23 23.17
C ASP A 139 -18.45 14.50 23.78
N GLU A 140 -17.46 15.24 24.29
CA GLU A 140 -16.25 14.70 24.92
C GLU A 140 -15.94 15.51 26.18
N CYS A 141 -15.79 14.83 27.31
CA CYS A 141 -15.46 15.46 28.58
C CYS A 141 -14.39 14.66 29.34
N VAL A 142 -13.61 15.35 30.16
CA VAL A 142 -12.67 14.77 31.12
C VAL A 142 -13.33 14.73 32.49
N VAL A 143 -13.31 13.57 33.13
CA VAL A 143 -13.79 13.34 34.49
C VAL A 143 -12.66 12.84 35.36
N GLY A 144 -12.76 13.07 36.67
CA GLY A 144 -11.83 12.49 37.63
C GLY A 144 -12.44 12.37 39.01
N GLY A 145 -11.89 11.49 39.83
CA GLY A 145 -12.48 11.13 41.10
C GLY A 145 -12.02 9.76 41.56
N ASP A 146 -12.76 9.20 42.53
CA ASP A 146 -12.56 7.83 43.00
C ASP A 146 -12.72 6.82 41.85
N ARG A 147 -11.80 5.86 41.76
CA ARG A 147 -11.76 4.85 40.69
C ARG A 147 -13.10 4.15 40.48
N ASP A 148 -13.75 3.70 41.54
CA ASP A 148 -15.00 2.95 41.42
C ASP A 148 -16.15 3.86 41.01
N ALA A 149 -16.12 5.12 41.45
CA ALA A 149 -17.08 6.12 41.02
C ALA A 149 -16.99 6.44 39.53
N ILE A 150 -15.79 6.59 38.99
CA ILE A 150 -15.57 6.83 37.56
C ILE A 150 -16.04 5.62 36.74
N HIS A 151 -15.77 4.39 37.19
CA HIS A 151 -16.30 3.19 36.55
C HIS A 151 -17.84 3.12 36.59
N ARG A 152 -18.47 3.46 37.72
CA ARG A 152 -19.94 3.51 37.83
C ARG A 152 -20.54 4.58 36.91
N LEU A 153 -19.93 5.76 36.86
CA LEU A 153 -20.35 6.85 35.99
C LEU A 153 -20.28 6.45 34.51
N ALA A 154 -19.16 5.89 34.07
CA ALA A 154 -18.99 5.41 32.70
C ALA A 154 -20.02 4.31 32.35
N LYS A 155 -20.24 3.36 33.27
CA LYS A 155 -21.26 2.31 33.11
C LYS A 155 -22.68 2.87 32.99
N LYS A 156 -23.06 3.86 33.81
CA LYS A 156 -24.38 4.53 33.74
C LYS A 156 -24.59 5.23 32.39
N LEU A 157 -23.53 5.82 31.83
CA LEU A 157 -23.56 6.53 30.55
C LEU A 157 -23.41 5.62 29.34
N GLY A 158 -23.11 4.32 29.54
CA GLY A 158 -22.86 3.39 28.44
C GLY A 158 -21.56 3.70 27.66
N THR A 159 -20.59 4.35 28.31
CA THR A 159 -19.32 4.75 27.70
C THR A 159 -18.14 4.01 28.33
N LEU A 160 -17.03 3.93 27.61
CA LEU A 160 -15.77 3.39 28.12
C LEU A 160 -14.87 4.54 28.61
N PRO A 161 -14.36 4.48 29.86
CA PRO A 161 -13.40 5.47 30.36
C PRO A 161 -12.03 5.26 29.73
N ILE A 162 -11.50 6.29 29.08
CA ILE A 162 -10.13 6.28 28.53
C ILE A 162 -9.22 6.96 29.56
N PRO A 163 -8.28 6.23 30.21
CA PRO A 163 -7.47 6.80 31.28
C PRO A 163 -6.53 7.91 30.78
N VAL A 164 -6.27 8.90 31.63
CA VAL A 164 -5.31 9.99 31.42
C VAL A 164 -4.21 9.87 32.47
N ALA A 165 -2.98 9.63 32.00
CA ALA A 165 -1.78 9.42 32.81
C ALA A 165 -0.99 10.71 33.05
N ALA A 166 -0.03 10.68 33.98
CA ALA A 166 0.93 11.78 34.26
C ALA A 166 0.29 13.15 34.55
N VAL A 167 -0.91 13.16 35.16
CA VAL A 167 -1.66 14.38 35.52
C VAL A 167 -1.88 14.48 37.02
N THR A 168 -1.97 15.70 37.52
CA THR A 168 -2.34 16.01 38.91
C THR A 168 -3.83 16.29 39.03
N ILE A 169 -4.35 16.30 40.25
CA ILE A 169 -5.71 16.75 40.54
C ILE A 169 -5.83 18.24 40.20
N ALA A 170 -6.79 18.56 39.33
CA ALA A 170 -7.14 19.92 38.94
C ALA A 170 -8.59 19.97 38.44
N HIS A 171 -9.11 21.18 38.27
CA HIS A 171 -10.42 21.50 37.72
C HIS A 171 -11.61 20.98 38.54
N CYS A 172 -11.45 20.91 39.86
CA CYS A 172 -12.53 20.50 40.76
C CYS A 172 -12.31 20.98 42.21
N PRO A 173 -13.38 20.96 43.04
CA PRO A 173 -13.32 21.42 44.43
C PRO A 173 -12.32 20.66 45.32
N VAL A 174 -11.81 19.52 44.89
CA VAL A 174 -10.82 18.73 45.63
C VAL A 174 -9.51 19.49 45.85
N VAL A 175 -9.23 20.52 45.05
CA VAL A 175 -8.08 21.41 45.22
C VAL A 175 -8.25 22.38 46.41
N MET A 176 -9.47 22.55 46.95
CA MET A 176 -9.80 23.52 48.01
C MET A 176 -8.88 23.48 49.24
N PRO A 177 -8.49 22.30 49.79
CA PRO A 177 -7.61 22.24 50.96
C PRO A 177 -6.25 22.92 50.74
N VAL A 178 -5.78 22.99 49.49
CA VAL A 178 -4.49 23.60 49.12
C VAL A 178 -4.63 24.87 48.27
N ALA A 179 -5.84 25.42 48.15
CA ALA A 179 -6.14 26.59 47.31
C ALA A 179 -5.27 27.82 47.63
N ALA A 180 -5.03 28.09 48.92
CA ALA A 180 -4.20 29.22 49.34
C ALA A 180 -2.72 29.05 48.93
N ALA A 181 -2.17 27.84 49.07
CA ALA A 181 -0.81 27.51 48.64
C ALA A 181 -0.69 27.55 47.12
N TYR A 182 -1.69 27.03 46.41
CA TYR A 182 -1.77 27.05 44.95
C TYR A 182 -1.80 28.47 44.39
N ARG A 183 -2.61 29.37 44.95
CA ARG A 183 -2.65 30.79 44.56
C ARG A 183 -1.32 31.49 44.84
N LYS A 184 -0.72 31.24 46.00
CA LYS A 184 0.55 31.85 46.39
C LYS A 184 1.66 31.51 45.40
N LEU A 185 1.75 30.24 44.97
CA LEU A 185 2.73 29.79 43.98
C LEU A 185 2.59 30.50 42.63
N HIS A 186 1.36 30.75 42.18
CA HIS A 186 1.08 31.36 40.88
C HIS A 186 1.01 32.90 40.90
N ARG A 187 1.28 33.54 42.05
CA ARG A 187 1.32 35.00 42.17
C ARG A 187 2.71 35.54 41.84
N LEU A 188 3.08 35.47 40.57
CA LEU A 188 4.37 35.93 40.05
C LEU A 188 4.31 37.40 39.56
N PRO A 189 5.43 38.14 39.52
CA PRO A 189 5.52 39.43 38.84
C PRO A 189 5.12 39.30 37.37
N VAL A 190 4.23 40.18 36.91
CA VAL A 190 3.75 40.19 35.51
C VAL A 190 4.40 41.33 34.72
N HIS A 191 4.86 41.00 33.51
CA HIS A 191 5.27 41.96 32.49
C HIS A 191 4.28 41.93 31.33
N THR A 192 3.36 42.89 31.25
CA THR A 192 2.29 42.86 30.25
C THR A 192 2.84 42.90 28.81
N PRO A 193 2.63 41.85 28.00
CA PRO A 193 3.02 41.87 26.59
C PRO A 193 2.13 42.85 25.82
N GLU A 194 2.72 43.65 24.92
CA GLU A 194 1.95 44.62 24.15
C GLU A 194 0.92 43.92 23.25
N ARG A 195 -0.35 44.38 23.33
CA ARG A 195 -1.44 44.01 22.41
C ARG A 195 -1.88 42.53 22.41
N VAL A 196 -1.56 41.75 23.44
CA VAL A 196 -2.05 40.37 23.55
C VAL A 196 -3.21 40.26 24.54
N ARG A 197 -4.34 39.68 24.11
CA ARG A 197 -5.48 39.34 24.99
C ARG A 197 -5.30 37.96 25.62
N PHE A 198 -5.41 37.86 26.94
CA PHE A 198 -5.30 36.57 27.64
C PHE A 198 -6.67 36.06 28.06
N TYR A 199 -7.00 34.84 27.64
CA TYR A 199 -8.25 34.17 27.97
C TYR A 199 -8.09 33.22 29.15
N SER A 200 -8.98 33.32 30.13
CA SER A 200 -9.05 32.37 31.24
C SER A 200 -10.00 31.23 30.93
N GLY A 201 -9.52 29.99 31.06
CA GLY A 201 -10.33 28.80 30.82
C GLY A 201 -11.47 28.61 31.81
N ALA A 202 -11.29 29.07 33.05
CA ALA A 202 -12.33 29.04 34.09
C ALA A 202 -13.40 30.10 33.87
N TRP A 203 -12.99 31.35 33.65
CA TRP A 203 -13.94 32.46 33.52
C TRP A 203 -14.63 32.48 32.15
N GLY A 204 -14.05 31.81 31.15
CA GLY A 204 -14.62 31.72 29.79
C GLY A 204 -14.58 33.05 29.04
N ARG A 205 -13.64 33.94 29.39
CA ARG A 205 -13.47 35.29 28.84
C ARG A 205 -12.02 35.76 28.99
N ASP A 206 -11.69 36.83 28.30
CA ASP A 206 -10.43 37.55 28.48
C ASP A 206 -10.39 38.36 29.78
N TYR A 207 -9.18 38.65 30.25
CA TYR A 207 -8.95 39.44 31.46
C TYR A 207 -7.67 40.27 31.36
N ASP A 208 -7.63 41.37 32.12
CA ASP A 208 -6.44 42.21 32.24
C ASP A 208 -5.40 41.51 33.11
N VAL A 209 -4.26 41.16 32.52
CA VAL A 209 -3.22 40.38 33.21
C VAL A 209 -2.37 41.28 34.10
N ASN A 210 -2.44 41.01 35.40
CA ASN A 210 -1.49 41.46 36.43
C ASN A 210 -1.22 40.31 37.40
N SER A 211 -0.32 40.51 38.37
CA SER A 211 0.09 39.44 39.31
C SER A 211 -1.07 38.82 40.08
N ASP A 212 -2.09 39.61 40.45
CA ASP A 212 -3.24 39.11 41.20
C ASP A 212 -4.26 38.43 40.28
N THR A 213 -4.63 39.06 39.16
CA THR A 213 -5.61 38.49 38.23
C THR A 213 -5.09 37.22 37.52
N ALA A 214 -3.80 37.12 37.24
CA ALA A 214 -3.19 35.89 36.72
C ALA A 214 -3.23 34.76 37.74
N ALA A 215 -2.90 35.04 39.00
CA ALA A 215 -2.98 34.05 40.08
C ALA A 215 -4.44 33.62 40.34
N ASP A 216 -5.38 34.56 40.29
CA ASP A 216 -6.80 34.31 40.48
C ASP A 216 -7.40 33.49 39.34
N ALA A 217 -7.01 33.78 38.09
CA ALA A 217 -7.43 33.01 36.92
C ALA A 217 -6.94 31.56 37.00
N ILE A 218 -5.65 31.37 37.32
CA ILE A 218 -5.04 30.04 37.45
C ILE A 218 -5.60 29.26 38.65
N LEU A 219 -5.90 29.93 39.77
CA LEU A 219 -6.58 29.31 40.92
C LEU A 219 -8.01 28.89 40.56
N ALA A 220 -8.80 29.78 39.96
CA ALA A 220 -10.17 29.47 39.52
C ALA A 220 -10.16 28.27 38.57
N HIS A 221 -9.19 28.25 37.67
CA HIS A 221 -8.98 27.16 36.73
C HIS A 221 -8.57 25.83 37.39
N ALA A 222 -7.93 25.84 38.57
CA ALA A 222 -7.70 24.63 39.34
C ALA A 222 -8.93 24.17 40.16
N LEU A 223 -9.79 25.09 40.57
CA LEU A 223 -10.98 24.80 41.40
C LEU A 223 -12.23 24.44 40.59
N ASP A 224 -12.38 25.03 39.41
CA ASP A 224 -13.60 24.99 38.62
C ASP A 224 -13.45 24.11 37.37
N THR A 225 -14.58 23.56 36.90
CA THR A 225 -14.65 22.87 35.61
C THR A 225 -14.28 23.80 34.46
N VAL A 226 -13.34 23.37 33.62
CA VAL A 226 -12.95 24.14 32.43
C VAL A 226 -13.91 23.85 31.28
N ASN A 227 -14.50 24.89 30.68
CA ASN A 227 -15.38 24.75 29.52
C ASN A 227 -14.71 25.27 28.25
N PHE A 228 -13.94 24.39 27.60
CA PHE A 228 -13.18 24.74 26.41
C PHE A 228 -14.06 25.15 25.21
N PRO A 229 -15.20 24.49 24.93
CA PRO A 229 -16.14 24.96 23.92
C PRO A 229 -16.60 26.40 24.12
N ARG A 230 -17.00 26.76 25.35
CA ARG A 230 -17.42 28.13 25.68
C ARG A 230 -16.29 29.13 25.44
N LEU A 231 -15.07 28.79 25.84
CA LEU A 231 -13.89 29.63 25.68
C LEU A 231 -13.55 29.88 24.20
N ILE A 232 -13.47 28.83 23.40
CA ILE A 232 -13.15 28.92 21.97
C ILE A 232 -14.25 29.65 21.20
N GLN A 233 -15.52 29.41 21.54
CA GLN A 233 -16.63 30.16 20.95
C GLN A 233 -16.60 31.64 21.33
N ARG A 234 -16.18 31.98 22.54
CA ARG A 234 -15.99 33.37 22.98
C ARG A 234 -14.85 34.03 22.19
N ALA A 235 -13.67 33.42 22.12
CA ALA A 235 -12.55 33.94 21.34
C ALA A 235 -12.91 34.13 19.86
N TRP A 236 -13.66 33.20 19.27
CA TRP A 236 -14.19 33.35 17.91
C TRP A 236 -15.15 34.53 17.79
N LYS A 237 -16.08 34.72 18.74
CA LYS A 237 -16.97 35.90 18.77
C LYS A 237 -16.19 37.21 18.89
N ASP A 238 -15.07 37.18 19.60
CA ASP A 238 -14.16 38.33 19.80
C ASP A 238 -13.22 38.59 18.61
N GLY A 239 -13.45 37.91 17.47
CA GLY A 239 -12.77 38.16 16.21
C GLY A 239 -11.61 37.22 15.87
N ILE A 240 -11.25 36.28 16.76
CA ILE A 240 -10.15 35.34 16.47
C ILE A 240 -10.58 34.34 15.39
N ARG A 241 -9.76 34.19 14.36
CA ARG A 241 -10.01 33.27 13.22
C ARG A 241 -8.90 32.26 12.99
N ILE A 242 -7.67 32.56 13.38
CA ILE A 242 -6.52 31.68 13.24
C ILE A 242 -6.11 31.23 14.64
N PHE A 243 -6.11 29.92 14.87
CA PHE A 243 -5.70 29.27 16.10
C PHE A 243 -4.41 28.50 15.84
N ILE A 244 -3.36 28.80 16.60
CA ILE A 244 -2.06 28.11 16.53
C ILE A 244 -1.87 27.36 17.84
N GLU A 245 -1.83 26.03 17.76
CA GLU A 245 -1.57 25.17 18.92
C GLU A 245 -0.07 25.03 19.14
N ILE A 246 0.35 25.47 20.33
CA ILE A 246 1.72 25.45 20.83
C ILE A 246 1.81 24.38 21.92
N GLY A 247 1.96 23.13 21.50
CA GLY A 247 2.07 21.97 22.38
C GLY A 247 2.63 20.77 21.63
N PRO A 248 2.95 19.65 22.30
CA PRO A 248 3.66 18.51 21.73
C PRO A 248 2.82 17.67 20.73
N GLY A 249 1.64 18.16 20.35
CA GLY A 249 0.74 17.49 19.45
C GLY A 249 -0.36 18.41 18.97
N ASN A 250 -1.48 17.82 18.57
CA ASN A 250 -2.57 18.54 17.88
C ASN A 250 -3.94 18.41 18.60
N SER A 251 -3.96 18.10 19.89
CA SER A 251 -5.19 17.85 20.66
C SER A 251 -6.15 19.04 20.65
N CYS A 252 -5.67 20.26 20.94
CA CYS A 252 -6.51 21.45 20.93
C CYS A 252 -7.02 21.77 19.52
N THR A 253 -6.21 21.54 18.49
CA THR A 253 -6.59 21.71 17.07
C THR A 253 -7.76 20.79 16.73
N ARG A 254 -7.74 19.52 17.16
CA ARG A 254 -8.86 18.58 16.98
C ARG A 254 -10.12 19.08 17.68
N LEU A 255 -9.98 19.54 18.93
CA LEU A 255 -11.10 20.05 19.71
C LEU A 255 -11.70 21.32 19.10
N ILE A 256 -10.87 22.30 18.73
CA ILE A 256 -11.27 23.53 18.07
C ILE A 256 -11.99 23.22 16.75
N ASN A 257 -11.46 22.27 15.97
CA ASN A 257 -12.09 21.85 14.72
C ASN A 257 -13.52 21.35 14.94
N ARG A 258 -13.73 20.63 16.04
CA ARG A 258 -15.03 20.09 16.44
C ARG A 258 -15.96 21.17 17.01
N ILE A 259 -15.44 22.07 17.85
CA ILE A 259 -16.20 23.15 18.50
C ILE A 259 -16.70 24.19 17.48
N LEU A 260 -15.87 24.52 16.48
CA LEU A 260 -16.16 25.55 15.48
C LEU A 260 -16.64 24.96 14.15
N ALA A 261 -17.02 23.69 14.10
CA ALA A 261 -17.56 23.04 12.91
C ALA A 261 -18.65 23.90 12.25
N GLY A 262 -18.55 24.12 10.94
CA GLY A 262 -19.45 24.98 10.17
C GLY A 262 -19.21 26.49 10.28
N LYS A 263 -18.21 26.95 11.05
CA LYS A 263 -17.81 28.37 11.12
C LYS A 263 -16.55 28.64 10.29
N GLN A 264 -16.30 29.91 9.99
CA GLN A 264 -15.04 30.34 9.36
C GLN A 264 -13.93 30.46 10.41
N TYR A 265 -12.91 29.60 10.32
CA TYR A 265 -11.71 29.62 11.13
C TYR A 265 -10.61 28.75 10.49
N ARG A 266 -9.40 28.83 11.03
CA ARG A 266 -8.28 27.92 10.75
C ARG A 266 -7.62 27.52 12.07
N ALA A 267 -7.32 26.24 12.25
CA ALA A 267 -6.56 25.74 13.39
C ALA A 267 -5.35 24.94 12.89
N LEU A 268 -4.16 25.22 13.42
CA LEU A 268 -2.88 24.64 13.02
C LEU A 268 -2.08 24.23 14.26
N ALA A 269 -1.46 23.06 14.25
CA ALA A 269 -0.55 22.63 15.30
C ALA A 269 0.90 22.77 14.84
N VAL A 270 1.76 23.34 15.69
CA VAL A 270 3.16 23.60 15.37
C VAL A 270 4.02 22.35 15.52
N CYS A 271 3.75 21.52 16.53
CA CYS A 271 4.41 20.24 16.71
C CYS A 271 3.39 19.12 16.47
N ILE A 272 3.74 18.19 15.57
CA ILE A 272 2.94 17.00 15.30
C ILE A 272 3.90 15.80 15.41
N PRO A 273 3.60 14.81 16.28
CA PRO A 273 4.41 13.60 16.37
C PRO A 273 4.61 12.98 14.98
N GLY A 274 5.79 12.38 14.74
CA GLY A 274 6.11 11.59 13.55
C GLY A 274 6.08 12.35 12.21
N VAL A 275 6.03 13.67 12.22
CA VAL A 275 6.26 14.53 11.04
C VAL A 275 7.59 15.24 11.24
N ASP A 276 8.40 15.34 10.17
CA ASP A 276 9.65 16.11 10.19
C ASP A 276 9.41 17.52 10.73
N GLU A 277 10.03 17.86 11.87
CA GLU A 277 9.68 19.06 12.62
C GLU A 277 10.00 20.33 11.84
N THR A 278 11.12 20.33 11.11
CA THR A 278 11.59 21.48 10.33
C THR A 278 10.66 21.74 9.14
N THR A 279 10.40 20.72 8.32
CA THR A 279 9.50 20.83 7.15
C THR A 279 8.09 21.18 7.59
N HIS A 280 7.60 20.59 8.68
CA HIS A 280 6.27 20.88 9.19
C HIS A 280 6.16 22.31 9.72
N PHE A 281 7.15 22.77 10.49
CA PHE A 281 7.21 24.15 10.95
C PHE A 281 7.19 25.13 9.77
N LEU A 282 7.99 24.88 8.72
CA LEU A 282 7.98 25.69 7.50
C LEU A 282 6.63 25.68 6.78
N ARG A 283 5.92 24.54 6.75
CA ARG A 283 4.56 24.45 6.23
C ARG A 283 3.56 25.26 7.06
N VAL A 284 3.72 25.29 8.39
CA VAL A 284 2.90 26.14 9.27
C VAL A 284 3.14 27.60 8.96
N ILE A 285 4.40 28.05 8.85
CA ILE A 285 4.74 29.42 8.45
C ILE A 285 4.15 29.78 7.09
N ALA A 286 4.34 28.92 6.08
CA ALA A 286 3.79 29.13 4.74
C ALA A 286 2.25 29.22 4.76
N ARG A 287 1.59 28.42 5.61
CA ARG A 287 0.14 28.46 5.75
C ARG A 287 -0.32 29.74 6.42
N LEU A 288 0.33 30.18 7.49
CA LEU A 288 0.02 31.44 8.17
C LEU A 288 0.13 32.62 7.21
N TRP A 289 1.18 32.65 6.40
CA TRP A 289 1.34 33.63 5.33
C TRP A 289 0.25 33.57 4.27
N SER A 290 -0.15 32.36 3.84
CA SER A 290 -1.25 32.22 2.87
C SER A 290 -2.60 32.73 3.40
N GLU A 291 -2.77 32.75 4.72
CA GLU A 291 -3.96 33.27 5.39
C GLU A 291 -3.81 34.77 5.75
N GLY A 292 -2.72 35.41 5.31
CA GLY A 292 -2.46 36.84 5.47
C GLY A 292 -1.83 37.26 6.81
N ALA A 293 -1.31 36.30 7.60
CA ALA A 293 -0.59 36.63 8.83
C ALA A 293 0.78 37.27 8.52
N PRO A 294 1.20 38.31 9.26
CA PRO A 294 2.52 38.92 9.08
C PRO A 294 3.63 37.93 9.47
N GLY A 295 4.79 38.04 8.80
CA GLY A 295 6.00 37.32 9.19
C GLY A 295 7.18 37.58 8.23
N THR A 296 8.32 36.95 8.51
CA THR A 296 9.56 37.03 7.72
C THR A 296 10.19 35.65 7.51
N LEU A 297 10.90 35.45 6.38
CA LEU A 297 11.75 34.27 6.16
C LEU A 297 13.25 34.59 6.29
N ALA A 298 13.62 35.82 6.66
CA ALA A 298 15.02 36.22 6.84
C ALA A 298 15.86 35.22 7.68
N PRO A 299 15.33 34.63 8.78
CA PRO A 299 16.08 33.63 9.56
C PRO A 299 16.53 32.40 8.78
N LEU A 300 15.91 32.07 7.64
CA LEU A 300 16.31 30.94 6.79
C LEU A 300 17.50 31.28 5.87
N PHE A 301 17.76 32.56 5.65
CA PHE A 301 18.68 33.04 4.63
C PHE A 301 19.86 33.85 5.18
N ASP A 302 19.91 34.12 6.49
CA ASP A 302 20.97 34.91 7.16
C ASP A 302 22.32 34.16 7.34
N GLY A 303 22.58 33.14 6.52
CA GLY A 303 23.90 32.58 6.18
C GLY A 303 25.03 32.65 7.21
N THR A 304 25.19 31.61 8.03
CA THR A 304 26.49 31.12 8.57
C THR A 304 26.43 29.62 8.88
N HIS A 305 26.18 28.78 7.88
CA HIS A 305 26.56 27.37 7.97
C HIS A 305 27.28 26.98 6.68
N GLU A 306 28.61 26.98 6.73
CA GLU A 306 29.43 26.29 5.74
C GLU A 306 29.06 24.80 5.78
N VAL A 307 28.21 24.39 4.86
CA VAL A 307 28.08 22.98 4.53
C VAL A 307 29.36 22.60 3.79
N GLN A 308 30.23 21.82 4.44
CA GLN A 308 31.33 21.15 3.74
C GLN A 308 30.72 20.25 2.66
N ALA A 309 30.68 20.75 1.43
CA ALA A 309 30.29 19.98 0.26
C ALA A 309 31.32 18.86 0.07
N SER A 310 30.92 17.61 0.32
CA SER A 310 31.66 16.48 -0.21
C SER A 310 31.62 16.60 -1.74
N ARG A 311 32.80 16.73 -2.35
CA ARG A 311 32.93 16.90 -3.79
C ARG A 311 32.51 15.60 -4.49
N SER A 312 31.26 15.52 -4.93
CA SER A 312 30.90 14.61 -6.01
C SER A 312 31.41 15.21 -7.33
N THR A 313 32.18 14.43 -8.07
CA THR A 313 32.72 14.75 -9.39
C THR A 313 31.58 15.00 -10.38
N SER A 314 31.38 16.27 -10.75
CA SER A 314 30.40 16.64 -11.78
C SER A 314 30.96 16.36 -13.19
N LEU A 315 30.28 15.48 -13.92
CA LEU A 315 30.46 15.32 -15.36
C LEU A 315 29.75 16.48 -16.06
N LYS A 316 30.52 17.42 -16.62
CA LYS A 316 30.00 18.51 -17.46
C LYS A 316 29.92 18.03 -18.91
N ILE A 317 28.70 17.89 -19.43
CA ILE A 317 28.46 17.68 -20.87
C ILE A 317 28.29 19.05 -21.53
N PRO A 318 29.15 19.47 -22.47
CA PRO A 318 29.00 20.75 -23.15
C PRO A 318 27.94 20.63 -24.24
N VAL A 319 26.78 21.26 -24.04
CA VAL A 319 25.82 21.50 -25.13
C VAL A 319 26.30 22.72 -25.90
N ARG A 320 26.88 22.50 -27.09
CA ARG A 320 27.15 23.58 -28.05
C ARG A 320 25.88 23.89 -28.83
N GLY A 321 25.41 25.14 -28.71
CA GLY A 321 24.67 25.81 -29.77
C GLY A 321 23.15 25.71 -29.70
N ILE A 322 22.52 26.37 -28.71
CA ILE A 322 21.26 27.09 -28.93
C ILE A 322 21.35 28.39 -28.12
N SER A 323 21.45 29.53 -28.80
CA SER A 323 21.19 30.85 -28.22
C SER A 323 19.67 31.04 -28.22
N THR A 324 19.05 31.11 -27.04
CA THR A 324 17.70 31.66 -26.91
C THR A 324 17.77 32.83 -25.96
N ASP A 325 17.72 34.04 -26.52
CA ASP A 325 17.30 35.22 -25.78
C ASP A 325 15.89 34.94 -25.24
N LEU A 326 15.79 34.76 -23.93
CA LEU A 326 14.51 34.71 -23.24
C LEU A 326 13.97 36.15 -23.20
N PRO A 327 12.77 36.43 -23.71
CA PRO A 327 12.17 37.76 -23.56
C PRO A 327 11.85 38.00 -22.09
N ASP A 328 12.11 39.23 -21.61
CA ASP A 328 11.78 39.65 -20.26
C ASP A 328 10.30 39.36 -19.93
N PRO A 329 10.00 38.87 -18.72
CA PRO A 329 8.64 38.59 -18.31
C PRO A 329 7.81 39.90 -18.35
N PRO A 330 6.57 39.87 -18.90
CA PRO A 330 5.75 41.06 -18.96
C PRO A 330 5.42 41.54 -17.55
N ALA A 331 5.60 42.85 -17.33
CA ALA A 331 5.30 43.50 -16.06
C ALA A 331 3.91 43.10 -15.53
N ALA A 332 3.87 42.69 -14.27
CA ALA A 332 2.66 42.24 -13.60
C ALA A 332 1.55 43.29 -13.72
N ARG A 333 0.45 42.93 -14.37
CA ARG A 333 -0.78 43.73 -14.33
C ARG A 333 -1.37 43.69 -12.92
N PRO A 334 -1.89 44.82 -12.41
CA PRO A 334 -2.52 44.86 -11.09
C PRO A 334 -3.75 43.94 -11.08
N LEU A 335 -3.82 43.07 -10.07
CA LEU A 335 -4.94 42.15 -9.84
C LEU A 335 -6.23 42.96 -9.67
N MET A 336 -7.16 42.79 -10.61
CA MET A 336 -8.57 43.13 -10.42
C MET A 336 -9.13 42.35 -9.24
N ARG A 337 -9.84 43.04 -8.35
CA ARG A 337 -10.62 42.42 -7.27
C ARG A 337 -11.66 41.46 -7.86
N PRO A 338 -11.76 40.22 -7.35
CA PRO A 338 -12.87 39.34 -7.69
C PRO A 338 -14.19 39.91 -7.17
N VAL A 339 -15.19 39.90 -8.04
CA VAL A 339 -16.59 40.19 -7.77
C VAL A 339 -17.21 39.02 -7.00
N ASP A 340 -17.99 39.33 -5.97
CA ASP A 340 -18.80 38.38 -5.21
C ASP A 340 -19.75 37.61 -6.14
N ALA A 341 -19.48 36.32 -6.32
CA ALA A 341 -20.43 35.38 -6.91
C ALA A 341 -20.71 34.28 -5.87
N ALA A 342 -21.92 34.31 -5.33
CA ALA A 342 -22.42 33.36 -4.35
C ALA A 342 -22.39 31.92 -4.91
N LEU A 343 -21.63 31.05 -4.26
CA LEU A 343 -21.71 29.60 -4.45
C LEU A 343 -22.76 29.03 -3.49
N GLN A 344 -23.78 28.39 -4.06
CA GLN A 344 -24.77 27.64 -3.31
C GLN A 344 -24.17 26.37 -2.67
N PRO A 345 -24.73 25.88 -1.54
CA PRO A 345 -24.18 24.73 -0.84
C PRO A 345 -24.51 23.41 -1.57
N MET A 346 -23.50 22.56 -1.76
CA MET A 346 -23.70 21.14 -2.04
C MET A 346 -23.97 20.37 -0.72
N PRO A 347 -24.68 19.22 -0.78
CA PRO A 347 -25.04 18.45 0.41
C PRO A 347 -23.80 17.86 1.10
N ALA A 348 -23.81 17.87 2.43
CA ALA A 348 -22.79 17.26 3.26
C ALA A 348 -22.76 15.74 3.06
N CYS A 349 -21.58 15.20 2.69
CA CYS A 349 -21.27 13.80 2.90
C CYS A 349 -20.52 13.69 4.23
N ASP A 350 -21.13 12.99 5.18
CA ASP A 350 -20.54 12.57 6.45
C ASP A 350 -19.29 11.71 6.19
N PHE A 351 -18.11 12.23 6.52
CA PHE A 351 -16.90 11.41 6.71
C PHE A 351 -16.26 11.76 8.06
N GLY A 352 -16.56 10.93 9.05
CA GLY A 352 -16.22 11.11 10.45
C GLY A 352 -14.76 10.79 10.79
N ILE A 353 -14.15 11.71 11.55
CA ILE A 353 -13.41 11.60 12.83
C ILE A 353 -12.48 10.38 13.09
N GLN A 354 -12.73 9.18 12.57
CA GLN A 354 -11.90 8.00 12.79
C GLN A 354 -10.56 8.03 12.01
N SER A 355 -10.53 8.58 10.79
CA SER A 355 -9.29 8.59 9.99
C SER A 355 -8.18 9.52 10.53
N LEU A 356 -8.53 10.42 11.46
CA LEU A 356 -7.59 11.36 12.09
C LEU A 356 -6.97 10.80 13.38
N ALA A 357 -7.61 9.82 14.02
CA ALA A 357 -7.07 9.13 15.20
C ALA A 357 -6.03 8.07 14.79
N ASP A 358 -6.31 7.35 13.70
CA ASP A 358 -5.41 6.31 13.16
C ASP A 358 -4.10 6.90 12.63
N VAL A 359 -4.16 8.10 12.04
CA VAL A 359 -2.98 8.82 11.57
C VAL A 359 -2.10 9.30 12.73
N ARG A 360 -2.69 9.76 13.85
CA ARG A 360 -1.96 10.18 15.07
C ARG A 360 -1.30 9.01 15.80
N ALA A 361 -1.98 7.87 15.89
CA ALA A 361 -1.43 6.67 16.50
C ALA A 361 -0.20 6.18 15.71
N ALA A 362 -0.30 6.13 14.37
CA ALA A 362 0.80 5.73 13.50
C ALA A 362 2.01 6.69 13.53
N THR A 363 1.77 7.99 13.75
CA THR A 363 2.86 8.99 13.87
C THR A 363 3.54 8.94 15.24
N SER A 364 2.81 8.68 16.33
CA SER A 364 3.38 8.50 17.67
C SER A 364 4.25 7.25 17.78
N GLU A 365 3.89 6.19 17.04
CA GLU A 365 4.59 4.91 17.03
C GLU A 365 5.88 4.96 16.19
N ALA A 366 5.85 5.62 15.03
CA ALA A 366 7.06 5.88 14.22
C ALA A 366 8.06 6.81 14.94
N HIS A 367 7.57 7.79 15.71
CA HIS A 367 8.41 8.70 16.48
C HIS A 367 9.08 7.99 17.68
N SER A 368 8.38 7.08 18.36
CA SER A 368 8.98 6.25 19.42
C SER A 368 10.09 5.32 18.91
N GLN A 369 9.94 4.79 17.70
CA GLN A 369 10.97 3.96 17.05
C GLN A 369 12.22 4.78 16.66
N PHE A 370 12.05 6.02 16.21
CA PHE A 370 13.16 6.92 15.89
C PHE A 370 13.97 7.34 17.12
N LEU A 371 13.30 7.61 18.25
CA LEU A 371 13.96 8.00 19.50
C LEU A 371 14.77 6.85 20.11
N ASN A 372 14.24 5.62 20.03
CA ASN A 372 14.98 4.42 20.46
C ASN A 372 16.23 4.17 19.58
N PHE A 373 16.15 4.42 18.28
CA PHE A 373 17.29 4.33 17.36
C PHE A 373 18.36 5.41 17.66
N ALA A 374 17.95 6.66 17.91
CA ALA A 374 18.86 7.76 18.23
C ALA A 374 19.57 7.54 19.59
N GLN A 375 18.88 6.98 20.58
CA GLN A 375 19.44 6.67 21.89
C GLN A 375 20.48 5.53 21.82
N GLN A 376 20.22 4.50 21.02
CA GLN A 376 21.18 3.42 20.75
C GLN A 376 22.42 3.93 20.01
N GLY A 377 22.26 4.89 19.07
CA GLY A 377 23.38 5.54 18.39
C GLY A 377 24.30 6.33 19.33
N ILE A 378 23.73 7.04 20.31
CA ILE A 378 24.49 7.80 21.33
C ILE A 378 25.23 6.85 22.29
N GLU A 379 24.60 5.75 22.70
CA GLU A 379 25.26 4.72 23.52
C GLU A 379 26.40 4.01 22.78
N HIS A 380 26.23 3.76 21.49
CA HIS A 380 27.27 3.16 20.64
C HIS A 380 28.46 4.12 20.45
N LEU A 381 28.21 5.42 20.22
CA LEU A 381 29.24 6.46 20.14
C LEU A 381 29.99 6.65 21.48
N THR A 382 29.27 6.55 22.61
CA THR A 382 29.87 6.64 23.95
C THR A 382 30.74 5.41 24.24
N ARG A 383 30.33 4.21 23.81
CA ARG A 383 31.15 3.00 23.88
C ARG A 383 32.38 3.08 22.96
N LEU A 384 32.24 3.59 21.74
CA LEU A 384 33.36 3.80 20.82
C LEU A 384 34.38 4.82 21.35
N MET A 385 33.93 5.93 21.97
CA MET A 385 34.82 6.90 22.62
C MET A 385 35.51 6.31 23.86
N SER A 386 34.84 5.43 24.61
CA SER A 386 35.44 4.73 25.76
C SER A 386 36.48 3.68 25.34
N LEU A 387 36.23 2.97 24.23
CA LEU A 387 37.18 2.04 23.62
C LEU A 387 38.37 2.78 23.00
N GLN A 388 38.14 3.95 22.37
CA GLN A 388 39.20 4.78 21.81
C GLN A 388 40.14 5.37 22.88
N ASN A 389 39.60 5.77 24.05
CA ASN A 389 40.41 6.20 25.20
C ASN A 389 41.12 5.03 25.91
N ALA A 390 40.57 3.81 25.85
CA ALA A 390 41.22 2.61 26.37
C ALA A 390 42.30 2.04 25.42
N TRP A 391 42.20 2.31 24.12
CA TRP A 391 43.17 1.88 23.09
C TRP A 391 44.32 2.87 22.87
N LEU A 392 44.20 4.14 23.29
CA LEU A 392 45.25 5.14 23.11
C LEU A 392 46.59 4.80 23.78
N PRO A 393 46.64 4.17 24.97
CA PRO A 393 47.90 3.68 25.57
C PRO A 393 48.46 2.43 24.87
N ALA A 394 47.60 1.59 24.28
CA ALA A 394 47.99 0.36 23.59
C ALA A 394 48.49 0.62 22.16
N ALA A 395 47.89 1.58 21.44
CA ALA A 395 48.29 1.97 20.09
C ALA A 395 49.65 2.71 20.07
N LEU A 396 50.00 3.45 21.12
CA LEU A 396 51.34 4.04 21.31
C LEU A 396 52.43 2.99 21.57
N ALA A 397 52.06 1.80 22.08
CA ALA A 397 52.98 0.68 22.32
C ALA A 397 53.17 -0.23 21.08
N MET A 398 52.29 -0.14 20.08
CA MET A 398 52.36 -0.94 18.84
C MET A 398 52.97 -0.19 17.65
N ALA A 399 53.43 1.05 17.84
CA ALA A 399 54.12 1.84 16.82
C ALA A 399 55.61 1.45 16.63
N GLU A 400 56.12 0.50 17.41
CA GLU A 400 57.48 -0.06 17.29
C GLU A 400 57.41 -1.54 16.92
N GLY A 401 57.28 -1.86 15.63
CA GLY A 401 57.50 -3.23 15.15
C GLY A 401 56.80 -3.57 13.85
N ASP A 402 57.53 -3.50 12.75
CA ASP A 402 57.16 -4.07 11.45
C ASP A 402 56.95 -5.58 11.54
N VAL A 403 56.00 -6.14 10.76
CA VAL A 403 56.18 -7.30 9.86
C VAL A 403 54.87 -7.70 9.13
N GLU A 404 55.07 -8.10 7.86
CA GLU A 404 54.16 -8.51 6.78
C GLU A 404 53.50 -9.91 6.91
N PRO A 405 52.57 -10.31 5.98
CA PRO A 405 51.37 -11.11 6.28
C PRO A 405 51.43 -12.61 5.92
N ASN A 406 50.39 -13.30 6.44
CA ASN A 406 49.85 -14.64 6.09
C ASN A 406 50.51 -15.89 6.68
N VAL A 407 49.92 -16.42 7.77
CA VAL A 407 49.72 -17.86 8.00
C VAL A 407 48.35 -18.05 8.68
N VAL A 408 47.49 -18.90 8.11
CA VAL A 408 46.25 -19.38 8.72
C VAL A 408 46.61 -20.31 9.87
N VAL A 409 46.21 -19.98 11.11
CA VAL A 409 46.46 -20.78 12.31
C VAL A 409 45.16 -21.45 12.76
N GLN A 410 45.14 -22.79 12.76
CA GLN A 410 44.17 -23.58 13.51
C GLN A 410 44.45 -23.39 15.02
N ILE A 411 43.44 -22.97 15.78
CA ILE A 411 43.56 -22.81 17.24
C ILE A 411 43.32 -24.17 17.92
N PRO A 412 44.21 -24.63 18.83
CA PRO A 412 44.00 -25.86 19.59
C PRO A 412 42.93 -25.69 20.67
N ALA A 413 42.07 -26.70 20.81
CA ALA A 413 41.07 -26.81 21.87
C ALA A 413 41.73 -27.01 23.26
N SER A 414 42.12 -25.93 23.94
CA SER A 414 42.36 -25.98 25.38
C SER A 414 42.32 -24.58 26.02
N GLN A 415 41.14 -24.23 26.56
CA GLN A 415 40.85 -23.31 27.68
C GLN A 415 39.50 -22.59 27.46
N MET A 416 38.42 -23.36 27.41
CA MET A 416 37.05 -22.87 27.62
C MET A 416 36.56 -23.42 28.98
N PRO A 417 35.85 -22.65 29.82
CA PRO A 417 35.26 -23.16 31.05
C PRO A 417 34.30 -24.33 30.73
N ARG A 418 34.34 -25.40 31.55
CA ARG A 418 33.43 -26.55 31.37
C ARG A 418 31.97 -26.10 31.55
N PRO A 419 31.02 -26.52 30.70
CA PRO A 419 29.61 -26.20 30.86
C PRO A 419 29.06 -26.83 32.15
N LEU A 420 28.02 -26.22 32.72
CA LEU A 420 27.33 -26.76 33.89
C LEU A 420 26.58 -28.05 33.51
N PHE A 421 25.84 -28.01 32.41
CA PHE A 421 25.25 -29.19 31.76
C PHE A 421 25.67 -29.23 30.29
N ASP A 422 26.21 -30.36 29.86
CA ASP A 422 26.53 -30.64 28.46
C ASP A 422 25.30 -31.19 27.70
N ARG A 423 25.49 -31.54 26.43
CA ARG A 423 24.41 -31.98 25.55
C ARG A 423 23.76 -33.29 26.03
N ASP A 424 24.53 -34.20 26.60
CA ASP A 424 24.02 -35.47 27.11
C ASP A 424 23.10 -35.24 28.32
N LEU A 425 23.49 -34.33 29.22
CA LEU A 425 22.63 -33.92 30.33
C LEU A 425 21.39 -33.14 29.87
N CYS A 426 21.49 -32.33 28.81
CA CYS A 426 20.33 -31.68 28.20
C CYS A 426 19.35 -32.69 27.57
N GLN A 427 19.86 -33.76 26.95
CA GLN A 427 19.06 -34.86 26.42
C GLN A 427 18.40 -35.68 27.54
N GLU A 428 19.10 -35.89 28.66
CA GLU A 428 18.54 -36.52 29.87
C GLU A 428 17.40 -35.67 30.45
N ILE A 429 17.49 -34.33 30.43
CA ILE A 429 16.36 -33.44 30.80
C ILE A 429 15.17 -33.62 29.84
N ALA A 430 15.44 -33.73 28.53
CA ALA A 430 14.39 -33.82 27.51
C ALA A 430 13.62 -35.15 27.55
N THR A 431 14.31 -36.28 27.72
CA THR A 431 13.69 -37.61 27.56
C THR A 431 13.92 -38.56 28.73
N GLY A 432 14.95 -38.33 29.53
CA GLY A 432 15.34 -39.14 30.67
C GLY A 432 14.76 -38.66 31.99
N SER A 433 15.54 -38.85 33.06
CA SER A 433 15.17 -38.53 34.45
C SER A 433 15.68 -37.15 34.86
N ILE A 434 14.76 -36.27 35.27
CA ILE A 434 15.11 -34.95 35.83
C ILE A 434 15.92 -35.12 37.10
N ALA A 435 15.64 -36.15 37.91
CA ALA A 435 16.39 -36.42 39.13
C ALA A 435 17.86 -36.80 38.90
N ASN A 436 18.16 -37.43 37.75
CA ASN A 436 19.54 -37.74 37.39
C ASN A 436 20.38 -36.49 37.13
N VAL A 437 19.73 -35.37 36.77
CA VAL A 437 20.40 -34.10 36.42
C VAL A 437 20.34 -33.09 37.55
N LEU A 438 19.16 -32.87 38.15
CA LEU A 438 18.95 -31.87 39.21
C LEU A 438 19.02 -32.44 40.63
N GLY A 439 19.18 -33.76 40.77
CA GLY A 439 19.31 -34.45 42.05
C GLY A 439 18.00 -35.04 42.60
N PRO A 440 18.09 -35.82 43.70
CA PRO A 440 16.99 -36.64 44.22
C PRO A 440 15.76 -35.83 44.67
N GLU A 441 15.95 -34.53 44.94
CA GLU A 441 14.88 -33.61 45.32
C GLU A 441 13.83 -33.39 44.21
N PHE A 442 14.20 -33.68 42.96
CA PHE A 442 13.35 -33.60 41.78
C PHE A 442 12.73 -34.94 41.36
N ALA A 443 13.05 -36.05 42.04
CA ALA A 443 12.51 -37.39 41.74
C ALA A 443 10.97 -37.51 41.67
N PRO A 444 10.17 -36.73 42.42
CA PRO A 444 8.72 -36.74 42.24
C PRO A 444 8.27 -36.33 40.84
N VAL A 445 9.02 -35.44 40.16
CA VAL A 445 8.68 -34.91 38.83
C VAL A 445 8.70 -36.00 37.76
N ASP A 446 9.60 -36.98 37.89
CA ASP A 446 9.71 -38.09 36.93
C ASP A 446 8.49 -39.01 36.91
N HIS A 447 7.64 -38.95 37.93
CA HIS A 447 6.44 -39.78 38.09
C HIS A 447 5.14 -39.04 37.72
N TYR A 448 5.20 -37.74 37.39
CA TYR A 448 4.03 -36.99 36.97
C TYR A 448 3.60 -37.36 35.54
N PRO A 449 2.29 -37.29 35.23
CA PRO A 449 1.77 -37.70 33.92
C PRO A 449 2.27 -36.81 32.76
N THR A 450 2.57 -35.54 33.03
CA THR A 450 3.34 -34.65 32.17
C THR A 450 4.32 -33.86 33.04
N ARG A 451 5.36 -33.28 32.43
CA ARG A 451 6.33 -32.43 33.11
C ARG A 451 6.93 -31.40 32.16
N VAL A 452 7.43 -30.29 32.71
CA VAL A 452 8.18 -29.31 31.92
C VAL A 452 9.57 -29.85 31.63
N ARG A 453 9.99 -29.76 30.36
CA ARG A 453 11.27 -30.25 29.87
C ARG A 453 11.66 -29.53 28.59
N LEU A 454 12.93 -29.68 28.22
CA LEU A 454 13.39 -29.35 26.88
C LEU A 454 12.77 -30.32 25.85
N PRO A 455 12.61 -29.89 24.58
CA PRO A 455 12.21 -30.79 23.52
C PRO A 455 13.20 -31.91 23.24
N ASP A 456 12.70 -33.02 22.70
CA ASP A 456 13.53 -34.13 22.23
C ASP A 456 14.22 -33.78 20.89
N GLY A 457 15.28 -34.49 20.54
CA GLY A 457 15.88 -34.41 19.21
C GLY A 457 14.83 -34.75 18.14
N PRO A 458 14.66 -33.96 17.07
CA PRO A 458 15.53 -32.91 16.51
C PRO A 458 15.33 -31.45 16.98
N LEU A 459 14.42 -31.17 17.92
CA LEU A 459 14.19 -29.83 18.50
C LEU A 459 15.02 -29.56 19.78
N LEU A 460 15.84 -30.51 20.21
CA LEU A 460 16.86 -30.22 21.22
C LEU A 460 17.95 -29.30 20.64
N LEU A 461 17.71 -27.99 20.77
CA LEU A 461 18.53 -26.86 20.34
C LEU A 461 19.27 -26.19 21.51
N VAL A 462 19.41 -26.92 22.63
CA VAL A 462 20.28 -26.51 23.75
C VAL A 462 21.44 -27.50 23.78
N ASP A 463 22.60 -27.06 23.29
CA ASP A 463 23.83 -27.87 23.32
C ASP A 463 24.44 -27.90 24.72
N ARG A 464 24.27 -26.81 25.48
CA ARG A 464 24.79 -26.70 26.84
C ARG A 464 24.11 -25.61 27.64
N ILE A 465 24.07 -25.83 28.95
CA ILE A 465 23.70 -24.83 29.96
C ILE A 465 25.00 -24.40 30.66
N VAL A 466 25.28 -23.10 30.62
CA VAL A 466 26.53 -22.49 31.11
C VAL A 466 26.36 -21.96 32.52
N GLU A 467 25.21 -21.35 32.80
CA GLU A 467 24.94 -20.68 34.06
C GLU A 467 23.45 -20.82 34.43
N ILE A 468 23.17 -21.00 35.72
CA ILE A 468 21.82 -21.00 36.29
C ILE A 468 21.87 -20.12 37.54
N GLU A 469 20.97 -19.14 37.61
CA GLU A 469 20.73 -18.33 38.79
C GLU A 469 19.25 -18.46 39.19
N GLY A 470 19.01 -18.65 40.49
CA GLY A 470 17.68 -18.80 41.05
C GLY A 470 17.64 -19.91 42.08
N GLU A 471 16.77 -19.75 43.07
CA GLU A 471 16.58 -20.76 44.11
C GLU A 471 15.70 -21.90 43.56
N PRO A 472 16.17 -23.16 43.55
CA PRO A 472 15.39 -24.29 43.08
C PRO A 472 14.06 -24.40 43.83
N ARG A 473 12.98 -24.65 43.09
CA ARG A 473 11.61 -24.80 43.64
C ARG A 473 11.01 -23.58 44.35
N SER A 474 11.58 -22.39 44.19
CA SER A 474 11.11 -21.18 44.87
C SER A 474 9.89 -20.51 44.23
N LEU A 475 9.62 -20.75 42.94
CA LEU A 475 8.64 -20.03 42.10
C LEU A 475 8.83 -18.51 42.11
N THR A 476 10.06 -18.04 42.24
CA THR A 476 10.41 -16.62 42.25
C THR A 476 10.89 -16.15 40.87
N CYS A 477 12.06 -15.52 40.77
CA CYS A 477 12.70 -15.16 39.51
C CYS A 477 13.94 -16.03 39.30
N GLY A 478 14.44 -16.07 38.07
CA GLY A 478 15.66 -16.78 37.75
C GLY A 478 16.22 -16.41 36.39
N ARG A 479 17.43 -16.87 36.12
CA ARG A 479 18.17 -16.65 34.89
C ARG A 479 18.87 -17.96 34.50
N VAL A 480 18.88 -18.26 33.20
CA VAL A 480 19.65 -19.37 32.64
C VAL A 480 20.39 -18.87 31.41
N VAL A 481 21.66 -19.26 31.28
CA VAL A 481 22.47 -18.99 30.10
C VAL A 481 22.72 -20.29 29.36
N THR A 482 22.34 -20.34 28.09
CA THR A 482 22.50 -21.51 27.23
C THR A 482 23.28 -21.19 25.98
N GLU A 483 23.84 -22.22 25.35
CA GLU A 483 24.49 -22.10 24.05
C GLU A 483 23.96 -23.14 23.07
N HIS A 484 23.87 -22.74 21.80
CA HIS A 484 23.48 -23.55 20.67
C HIS A 484 24.53 -23.43 19.56
N ASP A 485 25.03 -24.56 19.08
CA ASP A 485 26.01 -24.64 18.01
C ASP A 485 25.34 -24.86 16.65
N VAL A 486 25.57 -23.90 15.75
CA VAL A 486 25.16 -24.02 14.36
C VAL A 486 26.24 -24.84 13.65
N GLU A 487 26.00 -26.14 13.51
CA GLU A 487 26.94 -27.06 12.84
C GLU A 487 26.58 -27.26 11.36
N GLU A 488 27.57 -27.62 10.55
CA GLU A 488 27.34 -28.00 9.15
C GLU A 488 26.48 -29.28 9.07
N GLY A 489 25.57 -29.34 8.11
CA GLY A 489 24.70 -30.52 7.90
C GLY A 489 23.51 -30.65 8.87
N ARG A 490 23.28 -29.68 9.76
CA ARG A 490 22.05 -29.64 10.58
C ARG A 490 20.80 -29.63 9.70
N TRP A 491 19.80 -30.43 10.07
CA TRP A 491 18.57 -30.68 9.29
C TRP A 491 17.77 -29.41 8.96
N TYR A 492 17.88 -28.39 9.79
CA TYR A 492 17.12 -27.15 9.66
C TYR A 492 17.80 -26.10 8.78
N LEU A 493 19.06 -26.29 8.38
CA LEU A 493 19.78 -25.24 7.64
C LEU A 493 19.05 -24.90 6.34
N ALA A 494 18.74 -23.63 6.18
CA ALA A 494 18.18 -23.07 4.95
C ALA A 494 19.24 -22.16 4.34
N GLU A 495 19.73 -22.52 3.15
CA GLU A 495 20.76 -21.74 2.45
C GLU A 495 22.03 -21.48 3.28
N GLY A 496 22.46 -22.49 4.04
CA GLY A 496 23.65 -22.42 4.88
C GLY A 496 23.50 -21.54 6.13
N HIS A 497 22.27 -21.19 6.52
CA HIS A 497 22.00 -20.38 7.70
C HIS A 497 20.92 -21.03 8.58
N ILE A 498 20.91 -20.71 9.87
CA ILE A 498 19.81 -21.08 10.78
C ILE A 498 18.53 -20.31 10.42
N PRO A 499 17.36 -20.97 10.27
CA PRO A 499 16.10 -20.27 10.00
C PRO A 499 15.64 -19.40 11.17
N THR A 500 14.84 -18.38 10.87
CA THR A 500 14.27 -17.44 11.85
C THR A 500 13.62 -18.15 13.03
N SER A 501 12.69 -19.08 12.79
CA SER A 501 12.01 -19.81 13.86
C SER A 501 12.95 -20.62 14.74
N ILE A 502 13.95 -21.27 14.16
CA ILE A 502 14.91 -22.11 14.89
C ILE A 502 15.85 -21.24 15.74
N ALA A 503 16.24 -20.08 15.24
CA ALA A 503 16.98 -19.10 16.05
C ALA A 503 16.15 -18.58 17.24
N ILE A 504 14.82 -18.50 17.12
CA ILE A 504 13.96 -18.15 18.26
C ILE A 504 13.81 -19.36 19.20
N GLU A 505 13.55 -20.54 18.64
CA GLU A 505 13.31 -21.79 19.38
C GLU A 505 14.55 -22.24 20.17
N ALA A 506 15.77 -21.96 19.72
CA ALA A 506 16.97 -22.24 20.51
C ALA A 506 17.02 -21.47 21.85
N GLY A 507 16.17 -20.43 22.02
CA GLY A 507 15.90 -19.75 23.29
C GLY A 507 14.95 -20.48 24.24
N GLN A 508 14.60 -21.74 23.97
CA GLN A 508 13.63 -22.59 24.71
C GLN A 508 13.93 -22.92 26.18
N ALA A 509 15.03 -22.44 26.75
CA ALA A 509 15.41 -22.79 28.11
C ALA A 509 14.58 -22.06 29.19
N ASP A 510 13.60 -21.23 28.81
CA ASP A 510 12.53 -20.78 29.73
C ASP A 510 11.72 -21.98 30.25
N LEU A 511 11.56 -23.03 29.44
CA LEU A 511 10.99 -24.31 29.84
C LEU A 511 11.79 -24.91 31.00
N PHE A 512 13.07 -25.17 30.78
CA PHE A 512 13.97 -25.72 31.80
C PHE A 512 13.97 -24.86 33.07
N LEU A 513 14.12 -23.54 32.93
CA LEU A 513 14.18 -22.62 34.06
C LEU A 513 12.88 -22.61 34.86
N SER A 514 11.71 -22.70 34.21
CA SER A 514 10.42 -22.77 34.91
C SER A 514 10.25 -24.07 35.71
N GLY A 515 10.71 -25.20 35.16
CA GLY A 515 10.77 -26.50 35.84
C GLY A 515 11.71 -26.46 37.06
N TYR A 516 12.93 -25.94 36.87
CA TYR A 516 13.92 -25.76 37.94
C TYR A 516 13.42 -24.87 39.07
N LEU A 517 12.72 -23.77 38.74
CA LEU A 517 12.08 -22.88 39.73
C LEU A 517 10.84 -23.51 40.39
N GLY A 518 10.37 -24.67 39.95
CA GLY A 518 9.45 -25.53 40.71
C GLY A 518 8.03 -25.66 40.20
N ILE A 519 7.72 -25.27 38.96
CA ILE A 519 6.33 -25.29 38.49
C ILE A 519 5.71 -26.69 38.48
N ASP A 520 6.48 -27.73 38.20
CA ASP A 520 6.00 -29.12 38.20
C ASP A 520 5.50 -29.58 39.58
N PHE A 521 6.01 -29.01 40.68
CA PHE A 521 5.52 -29.32 42.03
C PHE A 521 4.15 -28.72 42.32
N ILE A 522 3.74 -27.72 41.53
CA ILE A 522 2.42 -27.09 41.59
C ILE A 522 1.45 -27.79 40.65
N THR A 523 1.83 -27.93 39.38
CA THR A 523 0.96 -28.49 38.33
C THR A 523 0.80 -30.00 38.47
N LYS A 524 1.83 -30.69 38.99
CA LYS A 524 1.89 -32.16 39.14
C LYS A 524 1.53 -32.89 37.84
N GLY A 525 1.90 -32.30 36.71
CA GLY A 525 1.61 -32.82 35.37
C GLY A 525 0.15 -32.72 34.91
N LEU A 526 -0.71 -31.99 35.62
CA LEU A 526 -2.12 -31.80 35.24
C LEU A 526 -2.35 -30.55 34.38
N ALA A 527 -1.33 -29.70 34.24
CA ALA A 527 -1.37 -28.50 33.43
C ALA A 527 -0.07 -28.39 32.60
N VAL A 528 -0.19 -28.05 31.33
CA VAL A 528 0.89 -28.07 30.33
C VAL A 528 1.25 -26.68 29.84
N TYR A 529 2.51 -26.50 29.41
CA TYR A 529 3.07 -25.22 28.99
C TYR A 529 2.45 -24.70 27.68
N ARG A 530 2.04 -23.44 27.64
CA ARG A 530 1.73 -22.73 26.39
C ARG A 530 2.31 -21.31 26.40
N LEU A 531 2.98 -20.95 25.32
CA LEU A 531 3.33 -19.56 25.02
C LEU A 531 2.05 -18.77 24.69
N LEU A 532 1.94 -17.54 25.19
CA LEU A 532 0.79 -16.66 24.95
C LEU A 532 1.17 -15.44 24.15
N ASP A 533 2.20 -14.71 24.59
CA ASP A 533 2.58 -13.42 24.00
C ASP A 533 4.10 -13.32 23.95
N ALA A 534 4.63 -12.84 22.83
CA ALA A 534 6.05 -12.54 22.68
C ALA A 534 6.25 -11.47 21.60
N ALA A 535 7.27 -10.64 21.76
CA ALA A 535 7.74 -9.73 20.72
C ALA A 535 9.22 -9.99 20.46
N VAL A 536 9.55 -10.40 19.23
CA VAL A 536 10.91 -10.76 18.82
C VAL A 536 11.45 -9.72 17.85
N THR A 537 12.68 -9.28 18.10
CA THR A 537 13.42 -8.37 17.23
C THR A 537 14.77 -8.99 16.89
N PHE A 538 15.08 -9.12 15.60
CA PHE A 538 16.43 -9.45 15.15
C PHE A 538 17.25 -8.17 14.98
N HIS A 539 18.53 -8.23 15.31
CA HIS A 539 19.42 -7.06 15.28
C HIS A 539 20.49 -7.15 14.18
N ARG A 540 20.69 -8.35 13.62
CA ARG A 540 21.66 -8.63 12.56
C ARG A 540 21.20 -9.81 11.69
N SER A 541 22.01 -10.15 10.68
CA SER A 541 21.79 -11.32 9.82
C SER A 541 21.88 -12.64 10.59
N LEU A 542 21.23 -13.67 10.05
CA LEU A 542 21.15 -14.99 10.68
C LEU A 542 22.54 -15.67 10.73
N PRO A 543 22.85 -16.49 11.75
CA PRO A 543 24.12 -17.19 11.87
C PRO A 543 24.35 -18.30 10.83
N GLU A 544 25.61 -18.47 10.43
CA GLU A 544 26.12 -19.55 9.55
C GLU A 544 26.74 -20.69 10.39
N PRO A 545 26.96 -21.89 9.80
CA PRO A 545 27.74 -22.96 10.41
C PRO A 545 29.08 -22.50 10.97
N GLY A 546 29.44 -23.00 12.14
CA GLY A 546 30.61 -22.58 12.92
C GLY A 546 30.31 -21.48 13.94
N SER A 547 29.12 -20.89 13.92
CA SER A 547 28.68 -19.93 14.94
C SER A 547 28.11 -20.62 16.18
N THR A 548 28.38 -20.06 17.36
CA THR A 548 27.68 -20.41 18.61
C THR A 548 26.76 -19.27 19.02
N ILE A 549 25.48 -19.57 19.21
CA ILE A 549 24.50 -18.61 19.72
C ILE A 549 24.37 -18.81 21.23
N ARG A 550 24.65 -17.75 22.01
CA ARG A 550 24.47 -17.72 23.46
C ARG A 550 23.17 -16.99 23.82
N TYR A 551 22.30 -17.61 24.61
CA TYR A 551 21.06 -17.01 25.09
C TYR A 551 21.15 -16.71 26.58
N ASP A 552 20.76 -15.49 26.99
CA ASP A 552 20.54 -15.09 28.38
C ASP A 552 19.04 -14.97 28.61
N ILE A 553 18.45 -15.99 29.24
CA ILE A 553 17.00 -16.15 29.41
C ILE A 553 16.63 -15.89 30.87
N ARG A 554 15.60 -15.07 31.09
CA ARG A 554 15.19 -14.64 32.44
C ARG A 554 13.70 -14.81 32.64
N ILE A 555 13.33 -15.52 33.71
CA ILE A 555 11.97 -15.48 34.25
C ILE A 555 11.94 -14.35 35.28
N GLU A 556 11.18 -13.31 34.97
CA GLU A 556 11.09 -12.10 35.80
C GLU A 556 10.20 -12.31 37.02
N ARG A 557 9.07 -13.02 36.84
CA ARG A 557 8.13 -13.37 37.91
C ARG A 557 7.09 -14.39 37.47
N PHE A 558 6.61 -15.19 38.43
CA PHE A 558 5.35 -15.92 38.32
C PHE A 558 4.17 -15.07 38.83
N PHE A 559 2.99 -15.32 38.28
CA PHE A 559 1.73 -14.73 38.72
C PHE A 559 0.56 -15.67 38.39
N ARG A 560 -0.63 -15.37 38.92
CA ARG A 560 -1.83 -16.19 38.71
C ARG A 560 -2.93 -15.38 38.06
N GLN A 561 -3.71 -16.05 37.22
CA GLN A 561 -4.98 -15.55 36.70
C GLN A 561 -6.03 -16.64 36.92
N GLY A 562 -6.84 -16.49 37.97
CA GLY A 562 -7.69 -17.59 38.45
C GLY A 562 -6.82 -18.75 38.95
N ASP A 563 -7.07 -19.95 38.42
CA ASP A 563 -6.31 -21.17 38.73
C ASP A 563 -5.12 -21.41 37.79
N THR A 564 -5.02 -20.65 36.70
CA THR A 564 -3.91 -20.74 35.76
C THR A 564 -2.66 -20.06 36.32
N HIS A 565 -1.53 -20.77 36.27
CA HIS A 565 -0.21 -20.23 36.60
C HIS A 565 0.46 -19.66 35.36
N LEU A 566 0.93 -18.41 35.45
CA LEU A 566 1.53 -17.65 34.36
C LEU A 566 2.90 -17.11 34.80
N PHE A 567 3.77 -16.81 33.85
CA PHE A 567 5.02 -16.12 34.14
C PHE A 567 5.44 -15.16 33.03
N ARG A 568 6.18 -14.12 33.43
CA ARG A 568 6.81 -13.17 32.51
C ARG A 568 8.27 -13.53 32.31
N PHE A 569 8.71 -13.48 31.07
CA PHE A 569 10.08 -13.77 30.72
C PHE A 569 10.56 -12.95 29.53
N ARG A 570 11.88 -12.92 29.37
CA ARG A 570 12.57 -12.29 28.26
C ARG A 570 13.86 -13.02 28.00
N PHE A 571 14.42 -12.85 26.81
CA PHE A 571 15.79 -13.29 26.58
C PHE A 571 16.52 -12.46 25.52
N ASP A 572 17.84 -12.47 25.63
CA ASP A 572 18.76 -11.86 24.66
C ASP A 572 19.68 -12.95 24.09
N GLY A 573 19.78 -13.01 22.77
CA GLY A 573 20.66 -13.92 22.03
C GLY A 573 21.86 -13.18 21.45
N PHE A 574 23.05 -13.77 21.54
CA PHE A 574 24.32 -13.19 21.10
C PHE A 574 25.12 -14.18 20.24
N VAL A 575 25.85 -13.66 19.26
CA VAL A 575 26.85 -14.41 18.48
C VAL A 575 28.13 -13.59 18.47
N ASP A 576 29.23 -14.19 18.90
CA ASP A 576 30.54 -13.54 19.05
C ASP A 576 30.51 -12.27 19.92
N GLY A 577 29.63 -12.26 20.94
CA GLY A 577 29.44 -11.12 21.84
C GLY A 577 28.56 -9.98 21.29
N GLU A 578 28.13 -10.07 20.03
CA GLU A 578 27.27 -9.08 19.38
C GLU A 578 25.79 -9.53 19.41
N PRO A 579 24.82 -8.61 19.61
CA PRO A 579 23.40 -8.96 19.67
C PRO A 579 22.89 -9.62 18.38
N LEU A 580 22.30 -10.81 18.50
CA LEU A 580 21.60 -11.50 17.42
C LEU A 580 20.11 -11.13 17.41
N LEU A 581 19.43 -11.41 18.53
CA LEU A 581 17.99 -11.21 18.66
C LEU A 581 17.60 -10.98 20.11
N THR A 582 16.49 -10.28 20.33
CA THR A 582 15.90 -10.07 21.66
C THR A 582 14.44 -10.47 21.63
N MET A 583 14.00 -11.17 22.67
CA MET A 583 12.59 -11.42 22.93
C MET A 583 12.12 -10.65 24.16
N THR A 584 11.11 -9.81 23.98
CA THR A 584 10.47 -9.00 25.03
C THR A 584 8.99 -9.35 25.17
N ASN A 585 8.37 -8.87 26.25
CA ASN A 585 6.95 -9.10 26.55
C ASN A 585 6.54 -10.58 26.60
N GLY A 586 7.50 -11.48 26.81
CA GLY A 586 7.27 -12.91 26.91
C GLY A 586 6.28 -13.22 28.03
N CYS A 587 5.24 -13.97 27.70
CA CYS A 587 4.23 -14.45 28.62
C CYS A 587 3.90 -15.89 28.26
N ALA A 588 4.08 -16.79 29.21
CA ALA A 588 3.71 -18.20 29.08
C ALA A 588 2.93 -18.66 30.32
N GLY A 589 2.25 -19.78 30.19
CA GLY A 589 1.37 -20.30 31.22
C GLY A 589 1.20 -21.81 31.20
N PHE A 590 0.61 -22.32 32.27
CA PHE A 590 0.34 -23.73 32.47
C PHE A 590 -1.17 -23.96 32.54
N PHE A 591 -1.67 -24.72 31.57
CA PHE A 591 -3.11 -24.87 31.32
C PHE A 591 -3.53 -26.32 31.43
N THR A 592 -4.64 -26.56 32.13
CA THR A 592 -5.32 -27.85 32.16
C THR A 592 -5.99 -28.15 30.82
N ALA A 593 -6.27 -29.44 30.57
CA ALA A 593 -6.99 -29.85 29.36
C ALA A 593 -8.36 -29.15 29.19
N ALA A 594 -9.05 -28.88 30.31
CA ALA A 594 -10.35 -28.19 30.30
C ALA A 594 -10.21 -26.71 29.89
N GLU A 595 -9.19 -26.00 30.40
CA GLU A 595 -8.92 -24.60 30.04
C GLU A 595 -8.53 -24.48 28.56
N LEU A 596 -7.71 -25.40 28.05
CA LEU A 596 -7.32 -25.44 26.64
C LEU A 596 -8.53 -25.71 25.72
N ALA A 597 -9.41 -26.64 26.09
CA ALA A 597 -10.63 -26.91 25.34
C ALA A 597 -11.61 -25.73 25.34
N ALA A 598 -11.66 -24.96 26.43
CA ALA A 598 -12.53 -23.79 26.57
C ALA A 598 -12.02 -22.54 25.85
N GLY A 599 -10.75 -22.52 25.40
CA GLY A 599 -10.15 -21.38 24.72
C GLY A 599 -10.94 -20.98 23.47
N ARG A 600 -11.25 -19.68 23.30
CA ARG A 600 -12.03 -19.19 22.15
C ARG A 600 -11.21 -18.95 20.88
N GLY A 601 -9.90 -19.15 20.92
CA GLY A 601 -9.00 -18.74 19.83
C GLY A 601 -8.76 -17.23 19.85
N VAL A 602 -8.14 -16.71 18.80
CA VAL A 602 -7.94 -15.27 18.62
C VAL A 602 -9.28 -14.61 18.28
N VAL A 603 -9.68 -13.63 19.07
CA VAL A 603 -10.88 -12.83 18.79
C VAL A 603 -10.46 -11.59 18.01
N GLN A 604 -10.77 -11.56 16.71
CA GLN A 604 -10.60 -10.36 15.90
C GLN A 604 -11.74 -9.36 16.14
N THR A 605 -11.37 -8.13 16.46
CA THR A 605 -12.29 -7.01 16.58
C THR A 605 -12.69 -6.46 15.20
N GLU A 606 -13.71 -5.60 15.12
CA GLU A 606 -14.05 -4.91 13.86
C GLU A 606 -12.91 -4.03 13.35
N LEU A 607 -12.10 -3.47 14.26
CA LEU A 607 -10.90 -2.69 13.93
C LEU A 607 -9.84 -3.56 13.24
N ASP A 608 -9.67 -4.81 13.68
CA ASP A 608 -8.70 -5.74 13.09
C ASP A 608 -9.06 -6.16 11.67
N ARG A 609 -10.35 -6.09 11.31
CA ARG A 609 -10.86 -6.46 9.98
C ARG A 609 -11.01 -5.27 9.04
N ARG A 610 -10.91 -4.05 9.55
CA ARG A 610 -11.10 -2.82 8.76
C ARG A 610 -10.02 -2.69 7.69
N PRO A 611 -10.40 -2.40 6.43
CA PRO A 611 -9.43 -2.03 5.39
C PRO A 611 -8.63 -0.78 5.79
N MET A 612 -7.32 -0.83 5.59
CA MET A 612 -6.38 0.27 5.83
C MET A 612 -5.49 0.43 4.60
N PRO A 613 -4.96 1.63 4.31
CA PRO A 613 -4.00 1.79 3.23
C PRO A 613 -2.65 1.18 3.60
N GLY A 614 -2.14 0.25 2.79
CA GLY A 614 -0.78 -0.27 2.93
C GLY A 614 0.29 0.76 2.51
N LYS A 615 1.53 0.53 2.95
CA LYS A 615 2.68 1.40 2.67
C LYS A 615 3.54 0.83 1.53
N LYS A 616 3.83 1.65 0.52
CA LYS A 616 4.73 1.30 -0.58
C LYS A 616 5.32 2.55 -1.22
N PRO A 617 6.49 2.48 -1.86
CA PRO A 617 6.97 3.53 -2.77
C PRO A 617 5.93 3.89 -3.83
N ALA A 618 5.89 5.15 -4.25
CA ALA A 618 4.91 5.64 -5.22
C ALA A 618 5.04 4.96 -6.60
N ASP A 619 6.24 4.51 -6.93
CA ASP A 619 6.64 3.80 -8.13
C ASP A 619 6.66 2.27 -7.98
N TRP A 620 6.27 1.73 -6.81
CA TRP A 620 6.29 0.30 -6.54
C TRP A 620 5.44 -0.50 -7.54
N ARG A 621 6.08 -1.49 -8.15
CA ARG A 621 5.48 -2.50 -9.03
C ARG A 621 6.10 -3.86 -8.70
N PRO A 622 5.33 -4.96 -8.71
CA PRO A 622 5.92 -6.29 -8.59
C PRO A 622 6.86 -6.55 -9.79
N PRO A 623 8.09 -7.06 -9.55
CA PRO A 623 9.01 -7.41 -10.64
C PRO A 623 8.45 -8.42 -11.65
N ALA A 624 7.69 -9.42 -11.17
CA ALA A 624 7.00 -10.40 -11.98
C ALA A 624 5.56 -9.95 -12.32
N PRO A 625 5.07 -10.17 -13.56
CA PRO A 625 3.67 -9.99 -13.89
C PRO A 625 2.77 -10.93 -13.06
N MET A 626 1.61 -10.43 -12.64
CA MET A 626 0.60 -11.20 -11.91
C MET A 626 -0.78 -11.00 -12.53
N HIS A 627 -1.55 -12.09 -12.66
CA HIS A 627 -2.79 -12.12 -13.43
C HIS A 627 -3.97 -12.49 -12.54
N GLY A 628 -4.57 -11.48 -11.89
CA GLY A 628 -5.75 -11.70 -11.04
C GLY A 628 -5.43 -12.56 -9.81
N VAL A 629 -6.42 -13.33 -9.36
CA VAL A 629 -6.28 -14.23 -8.20
C VAL A 629 -5.76 -15.58 -8.68
N GLU A 630 -4.75 -16.11 -7.99
CA GLU A 630 -4.03 -17.33 -8.35
C GLU A 630 -4.12 -18.38 -7.22
N SER A 631 -3.76 -19.63 -7.53
CA SER A 631 -3.69 -20.74 -6.56
C SER A 631 -2.64 -21.74 -7.04
N TYR A 632 -2.01 -22.48 -6.10
CA TYR A 632 -0.91 -23.41 -6.39
C TYR A 632 -1.12 -24.75 -5.69
N SER A 633 -1.06 -25.84 -6.46
CA SER A 633 -1.18 -27.21 -5.95
C SER A 633 0.06 -27.67 -5.17
N ALA A 634 -0.04 -28.83 -4.52
CA ALA A 634 1.09 -29.43 -3.82
C ALA A 634 2.23 -29.82 -4.77
N GLU A 635 1.91 -30.30 -5.95
CA GLU A 635 2.89 -30.61 -7.00
C GLU A 635 3.64 -29.35 -7.43
N GLN A 636 2.94 -28.23 -7.62
CA GLN A 636 3.55 -26.95 -7.98
C GLN A 636 4.50 -26.44 -6.89
N LEU A 637 4.08 -26.47 -5.62
CA LEU A 637 4.98 -26.09 -4.50
C LEU A 637 6.14 -27.07 -4.32
N ASN A 638 5.98 -28.35 -4.68
CA ASN A 638 7.11 -29.28 -4.73
C ASN A 638 8.09 -28.90 -5.84
N SER A 639 7.63 -28.48 -7.02
CA SER A 639 8.51 -27.93 -8.06
C SER A 639 9.31 -26.72 -7.57
N LEU A 640 8.66 -25.81 -6.82
CA LEU A 640 9.32 -24.66 -6.20
C LEU A 640 10.46 -25.05 -5.24
N ARG A 641 10.29 -26.13 -4.46
CA ARG A 641 11.34 -26.66 -3.56
C ARG A 641 12.52 -27.26 -4.31
N HIS A 642 12.29 -27.80 -5.51
CA HIS A 642 13.34 -28.31 -6.39
C HIS A 642 13.99 -27.21 -7.25
N GLY A 643 13.58 -25.95 -7.07
CA GLY A 643 14.11 -24.81 -7.83
C GLY A 643 13.49 -24.63 -9.21
N ASP A 644 12.39 -25.32 -9.52
CA ASP A 644 11.66 -25.13 -10.77
C ASP A 644 10.54 -24.09 -10.58
N LEU A 645 10.96 -22.82 -10.68
CA LEU A 645 10.06 -21.66 -10.58
C LEU A 645 8.98 -21.66 -11.67
N ALA A 646 9.31 -22.15 -12.87
CA ALA A 646 8.41 -22.13 -14.02
C ALA A 646 7.31 -23.18 -13.91
N ALA A 647 7.64 -24.39 -13.47
CA ALA A 647 6.64 -25.42 -13.20
C ALA A 647 5.70 -25.03 -12.05
N CYS A 648 6.17 -24.22 -11.08
CA CYS A 648 5.31 -23.70 -10.03
C CYS A 648 4.45 -22.51 -10.51
N PHE A 649 5.08 -21.43 -10.96
CA PHE A 649 4.43 -20.13 -11.17
C PHE A 649 4.00 -19.85 -12.62
N GLY A 650 4.45 -20.65 -13.58
CA GLY A 650 4.09 -20.50 -14.97
C GLY A 650 5.22 -19.99 -15.90
N PRO A 651 4.91 -19.82 -17.20
CA PRO A 651 5.89 -19.55 -18.26
C PRO A 651 6.63 -18.21 -18.13
N GLU A 652 6.15 -17.28 -17.30
CA GLU A 652 6.79 -16.00 -16.99
C GLU A 652 8.16 -16.18 -16.31
N PHE A 653 8.35 -17.34 -15.66
CA PHE A 653 9.58 -17.72 -14.95
C PHE A 653 10.51 -18.61 -15.79
N GLN A 654 10.07 -19.13 -16.95
CA GLN A 654 10.81 -20.11 -17.76
C GLN A 654 12.16 -19.60 -18.29
N ASP A 655 12.25 -18.30 -18.63
CA ASP A 655 13.46 -17.69 -19.19
C ASP A 655 14.24 -16.83 -18.17
N ARG A 656 13.88 -16.91 -16.88
CA ARG A 656 14.58 -16.21 -15.80
C ARG A 656 15.81 -17.05 -15.41
N SER A 657 16.91 -16.83 -16.12
CA SER A 657 18.19 -17.54 -15.93
C SER A 657 18.79 -17.26 -14.55
N VAL A 658 18.32 -17.99 -13.54
CA VAL A 658 18.93 -18.03 -12.20
C VAL A 658 19.45 -19.44 -12.01
N ALA A 659 20.77 -19.62 -12.07
CA ALA A 659 21.37 -20.93 -11.86
C ALA A 659 21.21 -21.31 -10.38
N GLY A 660 20.43 -22.36 -10.10
CA GLY A 660 20.09 -22.75 -8.72
C GLY A 660 19.35 -21.63 -7.98
N PRO A 661 18.07 -21.37 -8.32
CA PRO A 661 17.32 -20.30 -7.68
C PRO A 661 17.08 -20.59 -6.20
N LEU A 662 16.88 -19.52 -5.43
CA LEU A 662 16.39 -19.62 -4.06
C LEU A 662 15.12 -20.46 -4.01
N THR A 663 15.08 -21.44 -3.10
CA THR A 663 13.97 -22.39 -2.97
C THR A 663 13.18 -22.17 -1.70
N LEU A 664 11.96 -22.67 -1.66
CA LEU A 664 11.22 -22.84 -0.40
C LEU A 664 11.90 -23.94 0.44
N PRO A 665 11.99 -23.83 1.78
CA PRO A 665 12.58 -24.89 2.58
C PRO A 665 11.80 -26.21 2.46
N GLY A 666 12.55 -27.32 2.47
CA GLY A 666 12.06 -28.69 2.32
C GLY A 666 12.41 -29.58 3.50
N GLY A 667 12.42 -30.90 3.30
CA GLY A 667 12.70 -31.87 4.36
C GLY A 667 11.75 -31.71 5.54
N MET A 668 12.30 -31.68 6.75
CA MET A 668 11.53 -31.49 7.98
C MET A 668 10.87 -30.10 8.08
N LEU A 669 11.38 -29.10 7.34
CA LEU A 669 10.76 -27.77 7.24
C LEU A 669 9.74 -27.67 6.10
N LYS A 670 9.22 -28.79 5.57
CA LYS A 670 8.08 -28.73 4.65
C LYS A 670 6.79 -28.37 5.41
N LEU A 671 6.56 -27.06 5.59
CA LEU A 671 5.49 -26.52 6.46
C LEU A 671 4.29 -25.91 5.71
N VAL A 672 4.22 -26.08 4.38
CA VAL A 672 3.11 -25.61 3.54
C VAL A 672 2.90 -26.62 2.40
N ASP A 673 1.70 -27.15 2.23
CA ASP A 673 1.38 -28.06 1.14
C ASP A 673 0.88 -27.35 -0.10
N ARG A 674 0.00 -26.36 0.03
CA ARG A 674 -0.68 -25.72 -1.11
C ARG A 674 -1.03 -24.27 -0.83
N VAL A 675 -1.22 -23.49 -1.90
CA VAL A 675 -1.77 -22.12 -1.84
C VAL A 675 -3.19 -22.14 -2.39
N VAL A 676 -4.17 -21.89 -1.53
CA VAL A 676 -5.59 -21.87 -1.94
C VAL A 676 -5.99 -20.55 -2.58
N GLU A 677 -5.30 -19.45 -2.23
CA GLU A 677 -5.58 -18.14 -2.80
C GLU A 677 -4.34 -17.25 -2.72
N LEU A 678 -3.98 -16.61 -3.82
CA LEU A 678 -3.01 -15.51 -3.87
C LEU A 678 -3.66 -14.35 -4.63
N ALA A 679 -4.01 -13.29 -3.92
CA ALA A 679 -4.64 -12.09 -4.46
C ALA A 679 -3.63 -10.92 -4.44
N PRO A 680 -3.07 -10.47 -5.59
CA PRO A 680 -2.00 -9.47 -5.66
C PRO A 680 -2.36 -8.09 -5.05
N SER A 681 -3.64 -7.73 -5.09
CA SER A 681 -4.20 -6.50 -4.53
C SER A 681 -5.19 -6.77 -3.38
N GLY A 682 -5.21 -7.99 -2.87
CA GLY A 682 -6.07 -8.41 -1.76
C GLY A 682 -5.53 -8.02 -0.39
N GLY A 683 -6.22 -8.49 0.65
CA GLY A 683 -5.85 -8.26 2.05
C GLY A 683 -6.32 -6.91 2.58
N ARG A 684 -6.30 -6.75 3.90
CA ARG A 684 -6.79 -5.53 4.56
C ARG A 684 -6.03 -4.26 4.14
N TYR A 685 -4.83 -4.42 3.59
CA TYR A 685 -3.92 -3.34 3.22
C TYR A 685 -3.92 -3.00 1.71
N GLY A 686 -4.55 -3.84 0.87
CA GLY A 686 -4.59 -3.67 -0.58
C GLY A 686 -3.26 -3.86 -1.31
N LEU A 687 -2.24 -4.44 -0.65
CA LEU A 687 -0.91 -4.70 -1.24
C LEU A 687 -0.65 -6.18 -1.56
N GLY A 688 -1.60 -7.06 -1.25
CA GLY A 688 -1.46 -8.49 -1.45
C GLY A 688 -2.00 -9.29 -0.27
N ARG A 689 -2.64 -10.41 -0.59
CA ARG A 689 -2.99 -11.46 0.37
C ARG A 689 -2.62 -12.82 -0.20
N ILE A 690 -2.10 -13.70 0.65
CA ILE A 690 -1.89 -15.10 0.32
C ILE A 690 -2.46 -15.98 1.43
N ARG A 691 -3.14 -17.06 1.03
CA ARG A 691 -3.70 -18.10 1.90
C ARG A 691 -3.12 -19.44 1.50
N ALA A 692 -2.51 -20.13 2.45
CA ALA A 692 -1.90 -21.43 2.23
C ALA A 692 -2.31 -22.43 3.32
N GLU A 693 -2.21 -23.71 3.01
CA GLU A 693 -2.63 -24.80 3.90
C GLU A 693 -1.52 -25.83 4.08
N LEU A 694 -1.53 -26.50 5.24
CA LEU A 694 -0.74 -27.70 5.55
C LEU A 694 -1.70 -28.72 6.17
N ASP A 695 -1.64 -29.95 5.68
CA ASP A 695 -2.36 -31.06 6.32
C ASP A 695 -1.52 -31.59 7.49
N ILE A 696 -2.17 -31.81 8.64
CA ILE A 696 -1.52 -32.24 9.88
C ILE A 696 -1.76 -33.74 10.06
N HIS A 697 -0.70 -34.45 10.39
CA HIS A 697 -0.73 -35.88 10.70
C HIS A 697 -0.24 -36.10 12.14
N PRO A 698 -0.86 -37.01 12.91
CA PRO A 698 -0.45 -37.29 14.29
C PRO A 698 1.04 -37.63 14.44
N ASP A 699 1.62 -38.23 13.40
CA ASP A 699 3.00 -38.71 13.37
C ASP A 699 3.99 -37.65 12.83
N ASP A 700 3.53 -36.41 12.61
CA ASP A 700 4.42 -35.32 12.18
C ASP A 700 5.52 -35.10 13.22
N TRP A 701 6.76 -35.01 12.74
CA TRP A 701 7.95 -35.00 13.59
C TRP A 701 7.87 -33.93 14.69
N PHE A 702 7.38 -32.73 14.38
CA PHE A 702 7.29 -31.61 15.31
C PHE A 702 6.22 -31.80 16.40
N LEU A 703 5.26 -32.71 16.21
CA LEU A 703 4.32 -33.11 17.27
C LEU A 703 4.97 -34.13 18.18
N THR A 704 5.67 -35.10 17.59
CA THR A 704 6.26 -36.23 18.32
C THR A 704 7.50 -35.87 19.14
N CYS A 705 8.28 -34.86 18.71
CA CYS A 705 9.54 -34.49 19.40
C CYS A 705 9.45 -33.20 20.25
N HIS A 706 8.44 -32.34 20.06
CA HIS A 706 8.36 -31.07 20.82
C HIS A 706 8.14 -31.32 22.32
N PHE A 707 7.08 -32.02 22.70
CA PHE A 707 6.95 -32.61 24.03
C PHE A 707 6.40 -34.03 23.91
N VAL A 708 7.19 -35.02 24.30
CA VAL A 708 6.82 -36.44 24.11
C VAL A 708 5.52 -36.84 24.80
N ASP A 709 5.20 -36.24 25.96
CA ASP A 709 3.94 -36.47 26.69
C ASP A 709 2.88 -35.36 26.46
N ASP A 710 3.11 -34.40 25.55
CA ASP A 710 2.17 -33.33 25.17
C ASP A 710 2.39 -32.91 23.70
N GLN A 711 1.90 -33.75 22.79
CA GLN A 711 2.12 -33.59 21.35
C GLN A 711 1.40 -32.36 20.78
N VAL A 712 2.14 -31.26 20.69
CA VAL A 712 1.67 -29.96 20.22
C VAL A 712 2.70 -29.32 19.32
N MET A 713 2.27 -28.60 18.29
CA MET A 713 3.19 -27.87 17.41
C MET A 713 3.82 -26.68 18.16
N PRO A 714 5.15 -26.45 18.03
CA PRO A 714 5.81 -25.25 18.54
C PRO A 714 5.24 -23.95 17.94
N GLY A 715 5.07 -22.93 18.77
CA GLY A 715 4.62 -21.60 18.32
C GLY A 715 5.58 -20.94 17.34
N THR A 716 6.88 -21.23 17.46
CA THR A 716 7.92 -20.79 16.53
C THR A 716 7.79 -21.45 15.16
N LEU A 717 7.37 -22.71 15.07
CA LEU A 717 7.06 -23.35 13.79
C LEU A 717 5.78 -22.81 13.17
N MET A 718 4.75 -22.50 13.97
CA MET A 718 3.56 -21.78 13.48
C MET A 718 3.95 -20.43 12.83
N TYR A 719 4.89 -19.72 13.44
CA TYR A 719 5.49 -18.51 12.88
C TYR A 719 6.26 -18.78 11.57
N GLU A 720 7.04 -19.86 11.50
CA GLU A 720 7.74 -20.28 10.28
C GLU A 720 6.79 -20.61 9.14
N CYS A 721 5.63 -21.21 9.41
CA CYS A 721 4.63 -21.48 8.39
C CYS A 721 4.12 -20.20 7.72
N CYS A 722 3.90 -19.16 8.52
CA CYS A 722 3.55 -17.82 8.01
C CYS A 722 4.70 -17.21 7.20
N LEU A 723 5.96 -17.40 7.62
CA LEU A 723 7.14 -17.00 6.84
C LEU A 723 7.24 -17.75 5.50
N HIS A 724 6.97 -19.05 5.47
CA HIS A 724 6.96 -19.85 4.24
C HIS A 724 5.90 -19.34 3.27
N THR A 725 4.70 -19.08 3.80
CA THR A 725 3.59 -18.51 3.04
C THR A 725 3.97 -17.14 2.47
N LEU A 726 4.61 -16.28 3.26
CA LEU A 726 5.13 -14.99 2.79
C LEU A 726 6.24 -15.17 1.73
N ARG A 727 7.19 -16.10 1.92
CA ARG A 727 8.25 -16.42 0.95
C ARG A 727 7.69 -16.85 -0.40
N ILE A 728 6.62 -17.64 -0.43
CA ILE A 728 5.94 -18.03 -1.68
C ILE A 728 5.41 -16.77 -2.41
N PHE A 729 4.76 -15.86 -1.68
CA PHE A 729 4.31 -14.59 -2.26
C PHE A 729 5.50 -13.78 -2.80
N LEU A 730 6.59 -13.66 -2.06
CA LEU A 730 7.79 -12.91 -2.48
C LEU A 730 8.46 -13.49 -3.74
N LEU A 731 8.65 -14.81 -3.77
CA LEU A 731 9.17 -15.50 -4.96
C LEU A 731 8.24 -15.28 -6.16
N ARG A 732 6.92 -15.36 -5.93
CA ARG A 732 5.91 -15.17 -6.98
C ARG A 732 5.85 -13.73 -7.52
N ILE A 733 6.04 -12.70 -6.69
CA ILE A 733 6.13 -11.32 -7.18
C ILE A 733 7.47 -11.04 -7.89
N GLY A 734 8.39 -12.00 -7.92
CA GLY A 734 9.64 -11.93 -8.66
C GLY A 734 10.86 -11.57 -7.83
N TRP A 735 10.82 -11.72 -6.50
CA TRP A 735 12.02 -11.64 -5.68
C TRP A 735 12.79 -12.96 -5.76
N ILE A 736 13.45 -13.15 -6.90
CA ILE A 736 14.22 -14.34 -7.24
C ILE A 736 15.70 -13.99 -7.36
N GLY A 737 16.56 -14.94 -7.01
CA GLY A 737 18.01 -14.79 -7.12
C GLY A 737 18.71 -16.10 -6.85
N GLN A 738 20.01 -16.13 -7.13
CA GLN A 738 20.80 -17.36 -7.07
C GLN A 738 21.10 -17.75 -5.63
N ARG A 739 20.90 -19.02 -5.31
CA ARG A 739 21.30 -19.65 -4.04
C ARG A 739 22.76 -19.30 -3.72
N GLY A 740 23.00 -18.87 -2.48
CA GLY A 740 24.33 -18.44 -2.00
C GLY A 740 24.73 -17.01 -2.37
N GLN A 741 24.01 -16.34 -3.28
CA GLN A 741 24.17 -14.90 -3.53
C GLN A 741 23.10 -14.08 -2.83
N VAL A 742 21.88 -14.59 -2.81
CA VAL A 742 20.74 -13.95 -2.13
C VAL A 742 20.26 -14.80 -0.97
N ARG A 743 19.67 -14.14 0.02
CA ARG A 743 19.13 -14.78 1.22
C ARG A 743 17.89 -14.04 1.71
N ILE A 744 16.95 -14.79 2.29
CA ILE A 744 15.74 -14.22 2.90
C ILE A 744 15.83 -14.33 4.41
N GLU A 745 15.85 -13.20 5.09
CA GLU A 745 16.03 -13.12 6.54
C GLU A 745 15.15 -12.00 7.15
N PRO A 746 14.97 -11.94 8.48
CA PRO A 746 14.20 -10.88 9.14
C PRO A 746 14.78 -9.49 8.86
N VAL A 747 13.92 -8.47 8.94
CA VAL A 747 14.36 -7.06 8.85
C VAL A 747 14.90 -6.64 10.22
N PRO A 748 16.18 -6.23 10.34
CA PRO A 748 16.73 -5.80 11.61
C PRO A 748 15.96 -4.62 12.23
N GLY A 749 15.74 -4.68 13.54
CA GLY A 749 15.03 -3.65 14.30
C GLY A 749 13.50 -3.69 14.21
N VAL A 750 12.92 -4.54 13.35
CA VAL A 750 11.45 -4.72 13.30
C VAL A 750 11.03 -5.72 14.37
N ALA A 751 10.25 -5.25 15.34
CA ALA A 751 9.65 -6.09 16.36
C ALA A 751 8.41 -6.80 15.81
N SER A 752 8.49 -8.13 15.64
CA SER A 752 7.35 -8.96 15.28
C SER A 752 6.66 -9.49 16.53
N GLN A 753 5.34 -9.29 16.63
CA GLN A 753 4.56 -9.69 17.80
C GLN A 753 3.78 -10.96 17.50
N LEU A 754 3.91 -11.96 18.36
CA LEU A 754 3.23 -13.24 18.32
C LEU A 754 2.20 -13.31 19.45
N LYS A 755 0.95 -13.65 19.11
CA LYS A 755 -0.13 -13.90 20.06
C LYS A 755 -0.73 -15.29 19.81
N CYS A 756 -0.52 -16.20 20.74
CA CYS A 756 -1.06 -17.56 20.68
C CYS A 756 -2.28 -17.68 21.59
N ARG A 757 -3.43 -18.09 21.03
CA ARG A 757 -4.69 -18.27 21.76
C ARG A 757 -5.36 -19.62 21.45
N GLY A 758 -4.63 -20.52 20.79
CA GLY A 758 -5.03 -21.88 20.48
C GLY A 758 -3.80 -22.77 20.26
N GLN A 759 -4.03 -24.00 19.82
CA GLN A 759 -3.00 -25.02 19.66
C GLN A 759 -3.26 -25.90 18.44
N VAL A 760 -2.20 -26.47 17.88
CA VAL A 760 -2.23 -27.51 16.84
C VAL A 760 -1.74 -28.79 17.49
N THR A 761 -2.55 -29.85 17.41
CA THR A 761 -2.30 -31.13 18.07
C THR A 761 -2.43 -32.25 17.03
N GLY A 762 -2.11 -33.49 17.40
CA GLY A 762 -2.34 -34.64 16.51
C GLY A 762 -3.80 -34.86 16.10
N ALA A 763 -4.77 -34.23 16.77
CA ALA A 763 -6.18 -34.26 16.35
C ALA A 763 -6.54 -33.21 15.28
N THR A 764 -5.68 -32.20 15.08
CA THR A 764 -5.88 -31.16 14.06
C THR A 764 -5.73 -31.79 12.68
N ARG A 765 -6.61 -31.48 11.73
CA ARG A 765 -6.56 -32.06 10.38
C ARG A 765 -5.86 -31.15 9.39
N THR A 766 -6.19 -29.87 9.43
CA THR A 766 -5.63 -28.88 8.51
C THR A 766 -5.40 -27.58 9.24
N VAL A 767 -4.27 -26.95 8.93
CA VAL A 767 -3.99 -25.58 9.32
C VAL A 767 -3.95 -24.69 8.08
N MET A 768 -4.44 -23.45 8.23
CA MET A 768 -4.44 -22.45 7.16
C MET A 768 -3.77 -21.18 7.66
N TYR A 769 -2.89 -20.61 6.84
CA TYR A 769 -2.15 -19.39 7.10
C TYR A 769 -2.64 -18.30 6.15
N GLU A 770 -3.14 -17.19 6.69
CA GLU A 770 -3.50 -16.00 5.91
C GLU A 770 -2.47 -14.89 6.18
N VAL A 771 -1.75 -14.46 5.16
CA VAL A 771 -0.78 -13.37 5.25
C VAL A 771 -1.26 -12.18 4.41
N SER A 772 -1.33 -10.99 5.02
CA SER A 772 -1.72 -9.73 4.38
C SER A 772 -0.54 -8.76 4.37
N ILE A 773 -0.12 -8.32 3.18
CA ILE A 773 1.05 -7.45 3.00
C ILE A 773 0.74 -6.04 3.50
N LYS A 774 1.47 -5.55 4.49
CA LYS A 774 1.25 -4.25 5.14
C LYS A 774 2.15 -3.16 4.59
N GLU A 775 3.41 -3.48 4.36
CA GLU A 775 4.43 -2.60 3.82
C GLU A 775 5.36 -3.39 2.88
N ILE A 776 5.74 -2.80 1.75
CA ILE A 776 6.68 -3.43 0.80
C ILE A 776 7.49 -2.36 0.07
N GLY A 777 8.80 -2.58 -0.09
CA GLY A 777 9.68 -1.62 -0.78
C GLY A 777 11.16 -2.03 -0.78
N TYR A 778 12.06 -1.04 -0.90
CA TYR A 778 13.52 -1.23 -1.01
C TYR A 778 14.29 -0.28 -0.07
N ARG A 779 15.30 -0.76 0.69
CA ARG A 779 16.24 0.04 1.53
C ARG A 779 17.60 -0.64 1.83
N PRO A 780 18.65 -0.52 1.00
CA PRO A 780 18.63 -0.62 -0.47
C PRO A 780 18.14 -2.01 -0.95
N GLU A 781 18.11 -2.98 -0.05
CA GLU A 781 17.62 -4.35 -0.25
C GLU A 781 16.07 -4.38 -0.26
N PRO A 782 15.45 -5.31 -1.01
CA PRO A 782 14.00 -5.54 -0.96
C PRO A 782 13.55 -5.97 0.45
N TYR A 783 12.48 -5.37 0.96
CA TYR A 783 11.91 -5.72 2.27
C TYR A 783 10.37 -5.67 2.27
N VAL A 784 9.78 -6.52 3.10
CA VAL A 784 8.34 -6.64 3.29
C VAL A 784 8.01 -6.73 4.78
N ILE A 785 6.88 -6.13 5.17
CA ILE A 785 6.24 -6.31 6.47
C ILE A 785 4.79 -6.69 6.20
N ALA A 786 4.30 -7.70 6.91
CA ALA A 786 2.96 -8.26 6.77
C ALA A 786 2.37 -8.56 8.15
N ASP A 787 1.05 -8.72 8.19
CA ASP A 787 0.38 -9.36 9.33
C ASP A 787 -0.10 -10.74 8.89
N ALA A 788 -0.11 -11.70 9.81
CA ALA A 788 -0.51 -13.07 9.54
C ALA A 788 -1.47 -13.59 10.60
N LEU A 789 -2.46 -14.36 10.16
CA LEU A 789 -3.40 -15.07 11.02
C LEU A 789 -3.43 -16.54 10.63
N MET A 790 -3.18 -17.41 11.61
CA MET A 790 -3.20 -18.86 11.45
C MET A 790 -4.47 -19.45 12.06
N TYR A 791 -5.01 -20.45 11.38
CA TYR A 791 -6.22 -21.16 11.76
C TYR A 791 -5.92 -22.66 11.87
N ALA A 792 -6.49 -23.32 12.87
CA ALA A 792 -6.50 -24.78 13.01
C ALA A 792 -7.95 -25.25 12.86
N ASP A 793 -8.23 -26.08 11.85
CA ASP A 793 -9.58 -26.54 11.49
C ASP A 793 -10.62 -25.39 11.42
N GLY A 794 -10.20 -24.25 10.84
CA GLY A 794 -11.04 -23.05 10.68
C GLY A 794 -11.14 -22.14 11.91
N LYS A 795 -10.59 -22.53 13.06
CA LYS A 795 -10.53 -21.70 14.28
C LYS A 795 -9.25 -20.87 14.30
N PRO A 796 -9.30 -19.53 14.47
CA PRO A 796 -8.08 -18.72 14.54
C PRO A 796 -7.31 -19.00 15.83
N VAL A 797 -6.04 -19.40 15.71
CA VAL A 797 -5.22 -19.87 16.84
C VAL A 797 -4.01 -18.98 17.12
N VAL A 798 -3.45 -18.33 16.10
CA VAL A 798 -2.26 -17.47 16.24
C VAL A 798 -2.40 -16.22 15.40
N ASP A 799 -2.14 -15.06 16.00
CA ASP A 799 -2.10 -13.74 15.36
C ASP A 799 -0.67 -13.19 15.43
N ILE A 800 -0.14 -12.77 14.28
CA ILE A 800 1.21 -12.24 14.14
C ILE A 800 1.13 -10.87 13.50
N THR A 801 1.65 -9.85 14.18
CA THR A 801 1.79 -8.52 13.60
C THR A 801 3.25 -8.21 13.29
N ASN A 802 3.46 -7.45 12.21
CA ASN A 802 4.79 -7.09 11.72
C ASN A 802 5.70 -8.30 11.43
N LEU A 803 5.14 -9.38 10.87
CA LEU A 803 5.91 -10.44 10.23
C LEU A 803 6.77 -9.83 9.12
N CYS A 804 8.09 -9.96 9.16
CA CYS A 804 8.96 -9.23 8.24
C CYS A 804 10.02 -10.12 7.59
N LEU A 805 10.35 -9.78 6.35
CA LEU A 805 11.42 -10.41 5.58
C LEU A 805 12.12 -9.36 4.73
N ARG A 806 13.43 -9.48 4.58
CA ARG A 806 14.23 -8.80 3.56
C ARG A 806 14.99 -9.82 2.72
N MET A 807 15.29 -9.46 1.48
CA MET A 807 16.11 -10.25 0.58
C MET A 807 17.50 -9.60 0.48
N THR A 808 18.46 -10.12 1.23
CA THR A 808 19.82 -9.56 1.24
C THR A 808 20.67 -10.12 0.12
N GLY A 809 21.71 -9.39 -0.28
CA GLY A 809 22.56 -9.75 -1.43
C GLY A 809 21.95 -9.38 -2.80
N THR A 810 20.89 -8.57 -2.81
CA THR A 810 20.34 -7.98 -4.03
C THR A 810 19.77 -6.58 -3.77
N SER A 811 19.56 -5.82 -4.84
CA SER A 811 18.99 -4.48 -4.86
C SER A 811 17.81 -4.38 -5.82
N GLN A 812 17.06 -3.27 -5.74
CA GLN A 812 16.01 -2.97 -6.73
C GLN A 812 16.56 -3.05 -8.17
N GLN A 813 17.71 -2.42 -8.42
CA GLN A 813 18.32 -2.40 -9.76
C GLN A 813 18.72 -3.79 -10.23
N GLU A 814 19.23 -4.66 -9.36
CA GLU A 814 19.61 -6.03 -9.74
C GLU A 814 18.41 -6.92 -10.00
N LEU A 815 17.33 -6.80 -9.20
CA LEU A 815 16.08 -7.49 -9.48
C LEU A 815 15.45 -6.99 -10.78
N GLU A 816 15.36 -5.68 -10.98
CA GLU A 816 14.91 -5.09 -12.25
C GLU A 816 15.80 -5.57 -13.39
N THR A 817 17.11 -5.57 -13.21
CA THR A 817 18.07 -6.06 -14.20
C THR A 817 17.89 -7.54 -14.47
N LEU A 818 17.61 -8.40 -13.50
CA LEU A 818 17.33 -9.82 -13.70
C LEU A 818 16.04 -10.01 -14.51
N TRP A 819 15.00 -9.27 -14.16
CA TRP A 819 13.72 -9.26 -14.88
C TRP A 819 13.82 -8.55 -16.24
N ASN A 820 14.83 -7.71 -16.47
CA ASN A 820 15.13 -7.04 -17.74
C ASN A 820 16.16 -7.82 -18.59
N GLN A 821 17.10 -8.56 -18.01
CA GLN A 821 18.16 -9.33 -18.67
C GLN A 821 17.63 -10.62 -19.28
N ALA A 822 16.65 -11.24 -18.62
CA ALA A 822 15.86 -12.31 -19.23
C ALA A 822 14.99 -11.78 -20.39
N SER A 823 14.60 -10.50 -20.33
CA SER A 823 14.03 -9.80 -21.47
C SER A 823 15.08 -9.55 -22.57
N ASP A 824 16.37 -9.43 -22.23
CA ASP A 824 17.52 -9.31 -23.18
C ASP A 824 18.01 -10.65 -23.77
N ARG A 825 17.90 -11.78 -23.06
CA ARG A 825 18.17 -13.13 -23.61
C ARG A 825 17.02 -13.62 -24.48
N ARG A 826 15.76 -13.29 -24.12
CA ARG A 826 14.67 -13.30 -25.09
C ARG A 826 14.97 -12.30 -26.21
N SER A 827 15.44 -11.08 -25.97
CA SER A 827 15.81 -10.09 -27.02
C SER A 827 16.86 -10.57 -28.03
N ARG A 828 17.81 -11.45 -27.64
CA ARG A 828 18.77 -12.05 -28.59
C ARG A 828 18.20 -13.19 -29.44
N ASN A 829 17.10 -13.82 -29.01
CA ASN A 829 16.39 -14.86 -29.76
C ASN A 829 14.97 -14.43 -30.21
N SER A 830 14.54 -13.23 -29.85
CA SER A 830 13.25 -12.60 -30.13
C SER A 830 13.46 -11.09 -30.13
N THR A 831 14.11 -10.61 -31.18
CA THR A 831 13.98 -9.24 -31.67
C THR A 831 12.48 -8.96 -31.85
N LEU A 832 11.76 -8.44 -30.83
CA LEU A 832 10.41 -7.84 -30.93
C LEU A 832 9.87 -7.34 -29.57
N ALA A 833 9.91 -6.00 -29.40
CA ALA A 833 9.05 -5.13 -28.57
C ALA A 833 9.03 -5.21 -27.00
N LEU A 834 9.49 -4.12 -26.38
CA LEU A 834 9.12 -3.62 -25.04
C LEU A 834 7.59 -3.57 -24.87
N ARG A 835 6.97 -4.51 -24.14
CA ARG A 835 5.53 -4.44 -23.81
C ARG A 835 5.29 -3.80 -22.45
N ARG A 836 4.37 -2.83 -22.41
CA ARG A 836 3.90 -2.14 -21.20
C ARG A 836 2.83 -2.98 -20.49
N LEU A 837 2.76 -2.93 -19.15
CA LEU A 837 1.74 -3.66 -18.39
C LEU A 837 0.32 -3.19 -18.76
N PRO A 838 -0.65 -4.11 -18.97
CA PRO A 838 -2.01 -3.75 -19.37
C PRO A 838 -2.79 -3.09 -18.21
N ILE A 839 -3.37 -1.92 -18.47
CA ILE A 839 -4.35 -1.24 -17.59
C ILE A 839 -5.72 -1.92 -17.71
N PHE A 840 -6.12 -2.26 -18.95
CA PHE A 840 -7.28 -3.11 -19.24
C PHE A 840 -6.80 -4.28 -20.08
N GLY A 841 -6.92 -5.50 -19.56
CA GLY A 841 -6.49 -6.72 -20.23
C GLY A 841 -7.57 -7.33 -21.13
N ARG A 842 -7.23 -8.45 -21.77
CA ARG A 842 -8.11 -9.15 -22.73
C ARG A 842 -9.48 -9.51 -22.14
N SER A 843 -9.52 -9.91 -20.87
CA SER A 843 -10.77 -10.19 -20.15
C SER A 843 -11.69 -8.97 -20.11
N SER A 844 -11.18 -7.79 -19.76
CA SER A 844 -11.96 -6.55 -19.76
C SER A 844 -12.45 -6.17 -21.16
N ILE A 845 -11.63 -6.39 -22.19
CA ILE A 845 -12.03 -6.16 -23.58
C ILE A 845 -13.20 -7.07 -23.97
N LEU A 846 -13.13 -8.36 -23.62
CA LEU A 846 -14.19 -9.33 -23.91
C LEU A 846 -15.47 -9.06 -23.10
N GLU A 847 -15.35 -8.67 -21.83
CA GLU A 847 -16.50 -8.23 -21.01
C GLU A 847 -17.20 -7.02 -21.62
N PHE A 848 -16.46 -6.09 -22.21
CA PHE A 848 -17.10 -4.98 -22.93
C PHE A 848 -17.66 -5.41 -24.28
N ALA A 849 -17.03 -6.34 -25.01
CA ALA A 849 -17.49 -6.77 -26.34
C ALA A 849 -18.79 -7.59 -26.29
N SER A 850 -18.87 -8.61 -25.43
CA SER A 850 -20.01 -9.54 -25.37
C SER A 850 -20.49 -9.88 -23.96
N GLY A 851 -19.75 -9.50 -22.92
CA GLY A 851 -20.10 -9.74 -21.52
C GLY A 851 -20.78 -8.55 -20.82
N LYS A 852 -20.46 -8.38 -19.54
CA LYS A 852 -21.01 -7.32 -18.69
C LYS A 852 -20.11 -6.07 -18.73
N PRO A 853 -20.60 -4.92 -19.23
CA PRO A 853 -19.82 -3.69 -19.30
C PRO A 853 -19.41 -3.18 -17.92
N SER A 854 -20.16 -3.51 -16.85
CA SER A 854 -19.76 -3.24 -15.47
C SER A 854 -18.53 -4.02 -15.01
N MET A 855 -18.29 -5.22 -15.55
CA MET A 855 -17.08 -6.01 -15.29
C MET A 855 -15.86 -5.43 -16.01
N ALA A 856 -16.08 -4.76 -17.15
CA ALA A 856 -15.02 -4.07 -17.88
C ALA A 856 -14.65 -2.73 -17.25
N PHE A 857 -15.64 -1.88 -16.93
CA PHE A 857 -15.40 -0.47 -16.55
C PHE A 857 -15.79 -0.14 -15.10
N GLY A 858 -16.53 -0.98 -14.39
CA GLY A 858 -16.97 -0.76 -13.01
C GLY A 858 -18.48 -0.52 -12.86
N ALA A 859 -18.94 -0.45 -11.61
CA ALA A 859 -20.36 -0.51 -11.23
C ALA A 859 -21.27 0.55 -11.87
N ARG A 860 -20.74 1.69 -12.32
CA ARG A 860 -21.52 2.74 -13.00
C ARG A 860 -22.15 2.26 -14.31
N TYR A 861 -21.60 1.19 -14.91
CA TYR A 861 -22.13 0.59 -16.14
C TYR A 861 -23.14 -0.54 -15.89
N SER A 862 -23.52 -0.79 -14.63
CA SER A 862 -24.50 -1.84 -14.28
C SER A 862 -25.88 -1.65 -14.95
N GLU A 863 -26.28 -0.41 -15.27
CA GLU A 863 -27.53 -0.15 -16.01
C GLU A 863 -27.54 -0.81 -17.40
N PHE A 864 -26.36 -1.02 -17.99
CA PHE A 864 -26.18 -1.65 -19.31
C PHE A 864 -25.93 -3.16 -19.26
N ASP A 865 -25.88 -3.76 -18.06
CA ASP A 865 -25.70 -5.22 -17.93
C ASP A 865 -26.98 -5.97 -18.27
N GLN A 866 -28.15 -5.44 -17.87
CA GLN A 866 -29.45 -6.09 -18.03
C GLN A 866 -30.59 -5.12 -18.42
N GLY A 867 -30.41 -3.80 -18.27
CA GLY A 867 -31.50 -2.82 -18.41
C GLY A 867 -31.51 -2.03 -19.72
N ARG A 868 -30.35 -1.48 -20.13
CA ARG A 868 -30.23 -0.55 -21.27
C ARG A 868 -29.25 -1.04 -22.33
N PHE A 869 -29.44 -0.59 -23.57
CA PHE A 869 -28.48 -0.84 -24.65
C PHE A 869 -27.27 0.10 -24.55
N ILE A 870 -26.09 -0.43 -24.82
CA ILE A 870 -24.85 0.32 -25.06
C ILE A 870 -24.15 -0.30 -26.27
N ALA A 871 -23.67 0.54 -27.18
CA ALA A 871 -22.84 0.09 -28.29
C ALA A 871 -21.56 -0.57 -27.76
N ARG A 872 -21.25 -1.74 -28.30
CA ARG A 872 -20.18 -2.64 -27.82
C ARG A 872 -18.95 -2.56 -28.71
N LEU A 873 -17.86 -3.19 -28.30
CA LEU A 873 -16.77 -3.51 -29.22
C LEU A 873 -17.11 -4.75 -30.05
N PRO A 874 -16.44 -4.94 -31.19
CA PRO A 874 -16.42 -6.21 -31.88
C PRO A 874 -15.88 -7.36 -31.03
N ALA A 875 -16.55 -8.50 -31.15
CA ALA A 875 -16.24 -9.77 -30.48
C ALA A 875 -15.48 -10.72 -31.44
N PRO A 876 -14.77 -11.73 -30.91
CA PRO A 876 -14.13 -12.74 -31.76
C PRO A 876 -15.14 -13.38 -32.75
N PRO A 877 -14.75 -13.60 -34.01
CA PRO A 877 -13.38 -13.48 -34.56
C PRO A 877 -12.98 -12.07 -35.04
N PHE A 878 -13.82 -11.04 -34.89
CA PHE A 878 -13.58 -9.67 -35.36
C PHE A 878 -13.03 -8.71 -34.28
N SER A 879 -12.48 -9.24 -33.19
CA SER A 879 -11.94 -8.47 -32.07
C SER A 879 -10.43 -8.28 -32.27
N PHE A 880 -9.98 -7.03 -32.43
CA PHE A 880 -8.57 -6.70 -32.72
C PHE A 880 -7.98 -5.73 -31.69
N ILE A 881 -8.34 -5.95 -30.42
CA ILE A 881 -7.72 -5.32 -29.25
C ILE A 881 -7.47 -6.40 -28.22
N ASP A 882 -6.24 -6.54 -27.76
CA ASP A 882 -5.91 -7.42 -26.64
C ASP A 882 -5.87 -6.68 -25.31
N ARG A 883 -5.42 -5.42 -25.32
CA ARG A 883 -5.24 -4.64 -24.09
C ARG A 883 -5.11 -3.15 -24.34
N ILE A 884 -5.39 -2.38 -23.29
CA ILE A 884 -5.04 -0.96 -23.16
C ILE A 884 -3.86 -0.86 -22.20
N VAL A 885 -2.75 -0.25 -22.63
CA VAL A 885 -1.50 -0.16 -21.86
C VAL A 885 -1.19 1.25 -21.36
N GLU A 886 -1.91 2.25 -21.85
CA GLU A 886 -1.73 3.63 -21.44
C GLU A 886 -3.06 4.41 -21.53
N ILE A 887 -3.31 5.26 -20.53
CA ILE A 887 -4.40 6.24 -20.52
C ILE A 887 -3.83 7.55 -19.98
N ARG A 888 -4.02 8.66 -20.71
CA ARG A 888 -3.51 9.99 -20.34
C ARG A 888 -4.56 11.06 -20.58
N ASN A 889 -4.49 12.14 -19.80
CA ASN A 889 -5.25 13.37 -20.01
C ASN A 889 -6.78 13.19 -20.02
N CYS A 890 -7.29 12.12 -19.40
CA CYS A 890 -8.72 11.90 -19.23
C CYS A 890 -9.02 11.11 -17.96
N GLU A 891 -10.23 11.30 -17.45
CA GLU A 891 -10.79 10.58 -16.31
C GLU A 891 -11.90 9.66 -16.79
N GLN A 892 -12.05 8.51 -16.14
CA GLN A 892 -13.12 7.57 -16.47
C GLN A 892 -14.50 8.23 -16.27
N TRP A 893 -15.40 8.02 -17.22
CA TRP A 893 -16.77 8.57 -17.27
C TRP A 893 -16.88 10.10 -17.37
N LYS A 894 -15.80 10.77 -17.78
CA LYS A 894 -15.80 12.21 -18.04
C LYS A 894 -15.61 12.47 -19.54
N LEU A 895 -16.71 12.74 -20.23
CA LEU A 895 -16.69 13.03 -21.66
C LEU A 895 -16.05 14.39 -21.93
N ALA A 896 -14.78 14.38 -22.34
CA ALA A 896 -14.01 15.57 -22.69
C ALA A 896 -13.01 15.27 -23.82
N ALA A 897 -12.70 16.29 -24.61
CA ALA A 897 -11.59 16.24 -25.57
C ALA A 897 -10.23 16.24 -24.84
N GLY A 898 -9.19 15.74 -25.51
CA GLY A 898 -7.81 15.72 -25.02
C GLY A 898 -7.34 14.37 -24.47
N GLY A 899 -8.26 13.45 -24.17
CA GLY A 899 -7.93 12.10 -23.69
C GLY A 899 -7.13 11.29 -24.71
N GLU A 900 -6.12 10.57 -24.24
CA GLU A 900 -5.24 9.74 -25.06
C GLU A 900 -5.13 8.33 -24.49
N ILE A 901 -5.11 7.34 -25.37
CA ILE A 901 -4.86 5.93 -25.00
C ILE A 901 -3.87 5.28 -25.94
N ILE A 902 -3.23 4.20 -25.47
CA ILE A 902 -2.50 3.25 -26.31
C ILE A 902 -3.12 1.86 -26.10
N ALA A 903 -3.63 1.29 -27.19
CA ALA A 903 -4.14 -0.07 -27.27
C ALA A 903 -3.11 -0.96 -27.99
N GLU A 904 -3.00 -2.23 -27.60
CA GLU A 904 -2.15 -3.21 -28.28
C GLU A 904 -2.98 -4.37 -28.81
N TYR A 905 -2.57 -4.87 -29.98
CA TYR A 905 -3.05 -6.09 -30.61
C TYR A 905 -1.86 -6.97 -31.01
N ASP A 906 -1.86 -8.21 -30.53
CA ASP A 906 -0.87 -9.21 -30.87
C ASP A 906 -1.31 -9.92 -32.14
N VAL A 907 -0.60 -9.72 -33.24
CA VAL A 907 -0.87 -10.36 -34.53
C VAL A 907 -0.48 -11.83 -34.43
N PRO A 908 -1.45 -12.77 -34.42
CA PRO A 908 -1.12 -14.20 -34.46
C PRO A 908 -0.57 -14.56 -35.84
N ALA A 909 0.54 -15.31 -35.88
CA ALA A 909 1.16 -15.72 -37.15
C ALA A 909 0.25 -16.63 -37.99
N ASP A 910 -0.71 -17.30 -37.36
CA ASP A 910 -1.71 -18.19 -37.96
C ASP A 910 -3.11 -17.56 -37.99
N ALA A 911 -3.23 -16.24 -37.85
CA ALA A 911 -4.53 -15.59 -37.78
C ALA A 911 -5.37 -15.86 -39.04
N TRP A 912 -6.65 -16.15 -38.82
CA TRP A 912 -7.60 -16.58 -39.85
C TRP A 912 -7.59 -15.66 -41.08
N TYR A 913 -7.49 -14.34 -40.88
CA TYR A 913 -7.56 -13.34 -41.94
C TYR A 913 -6.42 -13.42 -42.96
N PHE A 914 -5.24 -13.97 -42.62
CA PHE A 914 -4.18 -14.22 -43.60
C PHE A 914 -4.54 -15.38 -44.54
N ALA A 915 -5.03 -16.48 -43.96
CA ALA A 915 -5.41 -17.66 -44.73
C ALA A 915 -6.59 -17.37 -45.66
N VAL A 916 -7.65 -16.75 -45.15
CA VAL A 916 -8.87 -16.49 -45.93
C VAL A 916 -8.70 -15.38 -46.96
N SER A 917 -7.84 -14.39 -46.70
CA SER A 917 -7.53 -13.35 -47.68
C SER A 917 -6.63 -13.85 -48.81
N ARG A 918 -5.91 -14.95 -48.56
CA ARG A 918 -4.89 -15.53 -49.44
C ARG A 918 -3.82 -14.51 -49.82
N GLN A 919 -3.43 -13.68 -48.86
CA GLN A 919 -2.38 -12.67 -49.00
C GLN A 919 -1.32 -12.85 -47.89
N ALA A 920 -0.09 -12.43 -48.19
CA ALA A 920 1.02 -12.46 -47.23
C ALA A 920 1.00 -11.28 -46.24
N THR A 921 0.01 -10.40 -46.34
CA THR A 921 -0.13 -9.19 -45.51
C THR A 921 -1.55 -9.05 -45.00
N MET A 922 -1.70 -8.32 -43.89
CA MET A 922 -2.98 -8.10 -43.22
C MET A 922 -3.97 -7.41 -44.17
N PRO A 923 -5.20 -7.92 -44.32
CA PRO A 923 -6.23 -7.27 -45.13
C PRO A 923 -6.55 -5.88 -44.62
N PHE A 924 -6.89 -4.96 -45.52
CA PHE A 924 -7.14 -3.56 -45.16
C PHE A 924 -8.29 -3.43 -44.15
N ALA A 925 -9.35 -4.23 -44.28
CA ALA A 925 -10.43 -4.24 -43.28
C ALA A 925 -9.91 -4.48 -41.85
N VAL A 926 -9.00 -5.43 -41.67
CA VAL A 926 -8.45 -5.78 -40.36
C VAL A 926 -7.53 -4.68 -39.85
N LEU A 927 -6.65 -4.14 -40.70
CA LEU A 927 -5.78 -3.02 -40.33
C LEU A 927 -6.58 -1.79 -39.90
N LEU A 928 -7.68 -1.50 -40.60
CA LEU A 928 -8.56 -0.40 -40.24
C LEU A 928 -9.26 -0.65 -38.89
N GLU A 929 -9.70 -1.87 -38.62
CA GLU A 929 -10.30 -2.20 -37.32
C GLU A 929 -9.29 -2.11 -36.16
N VAL A 930 -8.04 -2.54 -36.35
CA VAL A 930 -6.94 -2.35 -35.37
C VAL A 930 -6.77 -0.87 -35.03
N ALA A 931 -6.97 0.02 -36.00
CA ALA A 931 -6.91 1.47 -35.81
C ALA A 931 -8.17 2.05 -35.15
N LEU A 932 -9.36 1.53 -35.48
CA LEU A 932 -10.64 2.17 -35.17
C LEU A 932 -11.34 1.63 -33.92
N GLN A 933 -11.23 0.34 -33.59
CA GLN A 933 -11.84 -0.22 -32.38
C GLN A 933 -11.39 0.51 -31.10
N PRO A 934 -10.11 0.93 -30.95
CA PRO A 934 -9.69 1.68 -29.77
C PRO A 934 -10.43 3.02 -29.59
N CYS A 935 -10.94 3.63 -30.67
CA CYS A 935 -11.79 4.82 -30.58
C CYS A 935 -13.11 4.51 -29.85
N GLY A 936 -13.74 3.37 -30.17
CA GLY A 936 -14.94 2.90 -29.49
C GLY A 936 -14.71 2.55 -28.02
N TRP A 937 -13.55 1.94 -27.72
CA TRP A 937 -13.16 1.69 -26.33
C TRP A 937 -12.96 3.00 -25.56
N LEU A 938 -12.26 3.98 -26.12
CA LEU A 938 -12.06 5.30 -25.50
C LEU A 938 -13.39 6.01 -25.27
N ALA A 939 -14.30 5.98 -26.25
CA ALA A 939 -15.62 6.57 -26.11
C ALA A 939 -16.41 5.95 -24.93
N ALA A 940 -16.29 4.63 -24.74
CA ALA A 940 -16.86 3.93 -23.60
C ALA A 940 -16.14 4.28 -22.29
N TYR A 941 -14.81 4.34 -22.26
CA TYR A 941 -14.07 4.75 -21.06
C TYR A 941 -14.47 6.15 -20.57
N LEU A 942 -14.69 7.09 -21.50
CA LEU A 942 -15.12 8.46 -21.21
C LEU A 942 -16.60 8.59 -20.83
N GLY A 943 -17.38 7.50 -20.81
CA GLY A 943 -18.77 7.55 -20.37
C GLY A 943 -19.75 8.09 -21.40
N SER A 944 -19.46 8.00 -22.70
CA SER A 944 -20.30 8.63 -23.75
C SER A 944 -21.77 8.21 -23.67
N ALA A 945 -22.04 6.93 -23.45
CA ALA A 945 -23.40 6.41 -23.31
C ALA A 945 -24.12 6.91 -22.04
N LEU A 946 -23.39 7.21 -20.96
CA LEU A 946 -23.96 7.75 -19.71
C LEU A 946 -24.49 9.18 -19.86
N THR A 947 -24.09 9.89 -20.92
CA THR A 947 -24.51 11.28 -21.14
C THR A 947 -25.92 11.39 -21.73
N SER A 948 -26.53 10.26 -22.11
CA SER A 948 -27.87 10.20 -22.70
C SER A 948 -28.78 9.21 -21.96
N LYS A 949 -30.05 9.59 -21.82
CA LYS A 949 -31.12 8.70 -21.34
C LYS A 949 -31.69 7.80 -22.44
N THR A 950 -31.49 8.17 -23.70
CA THR A 950 -31.85 7.35 -24.87
C THR A 950 -30.69 6.43 -25.20
N ASP A 951 -30.99 5.22 -25.64
CA ASP A 951 -30.00 4.26 -26.11
C ASP A 951 -29.39 4.74 -27.44
N LEU A 952 -28.06 4.63 -27.55
CA LEU A 952 -27.29 5.23 -28.63
C LEU A 952 -26.38 4.21 -29.33
N HIS A 953 -26.44 4.19 -30.65
CA HIS A 953 -25.59 3.41 -31.55
C HIS A 953 -24.33 4.17 -31.92
N PHE A 954 -23.21 3.47 -31.97
CA PHE A 954 -21.91 4.03 -32.34
C PHE A 954 -21.61 3.73 -33.81
N ARG A 955 -21.35 4.77 -34.63
CA ARG A 955 -21.08 4.62 -36.06
C ARG A 955 -19.90 5.47 -36.49
N ASN A 956 -18.98 4.89 -37.27
CA ASN A 956 -17.98 5.68 -37.99
C ASN A 956 -18.66 6.52 -39.06
N LEU A 957 -18.21 7.75 -39.25
CA LEU A 957 -18.79 8.68 -40.23
C LEU A 957 -17.83 9.01 -41.38
N GLY A 958 -16.55 8.63 -41.23
CA GLY A 958 -15.51 8.84 -42.22
C GLY A 958 -14.13 8.99 -41.58
N GLY A 959 -13.14 9.18 -42.45
CA GLY A 959 -11.77 9.42 -42.06
C GLY A 959 -10.86 9.56 -43.26
N ARG A 960 -9.62 9.93 -42.98
CA ARG A 960 -8.52 9.92 -43.96
C ARG A 960 -7.27 9.37 -43.28
N ALA A 961 -6.48 8.63 -44.02
CA ALA A 961 -5.29 8.00 -43.48
C ALA A 961 -4.28 7.64 -44.57
N THR A 962 -3.08 7.30 -44.13
CA THR A 962 -1.98 6.82 -44.97
C THR A 962 -1.37 5.59 -44.32
N GLN A 963 -1.20 4.53 -45.11
CA GLN A 963 -0.43 3.35 -44.70
C GLN A 963 1.02 3.51 -45.15
N PHE A 964 1.97 3.22 -44.26
CA PHE A 964 3.40 3.38 -44.51
C PHE A 964 4.13 2.05 -44.65
N GLU A 965 3.67 1.02 -43.92
CA GLU A 965 4.25 -0.32 -43.96
C GLU A 965 3.14 -1.39 -44.05
N ALA A 966 3.44 -2.48 -44.73
CA ALA A 966 2.58 -3.66 -44.75
C ALA A 966 2.76 -4.48 -43.46
N VAL A 967 1.71 -5.19 -43.02
CA VAL A 967 1.75 -6.00 -41.79
C VAL A 967 1.79 -7.49 -42.16
N PRO A 968 2.94 -8.17 -42.07
CA PRO A 968 3.02 -9.61 -42.29
C PRO A 968 2.54 -10.43 -41.07
N PRO A 969 2.34 -11.76 -41.20
CA PRO A 969 1.93 -12.61 -40.08
C PRO A 969 2.88 -12.59 -38.87
N ASN A 970 4.17 -12.35 -39.10
CA ASN A 970 5.19 -12.25 -38.05
C ASN A 970 5.43 -10.82 -37.57
N ALA A 971 4.51 -9.87 -37.82
CA ALA A 971 4.66 -8.48 -37.39
C ALA A 971 4.76 -8.32 -35.86
N GLY A 972 4.25 -9.27 -35.08
CA GLY A 972 4.25 -9.21 -33.63
C GLY A 972 3.17 -8.27 -33.08
N THR A 973 3.55 -7.20 -32.37
CA THR A 973 2.58 -6.36 -31.64
C THR A 973 2.33 -5.05 -32.38
N LEU A 974 1.07 -4.76 -32.67
CA LEU A 974 0.63 -3.45 -33.15
C LEU A 974 0.17 -2.61 -31.96
N ALA A 975 0.73 -1.41 -31.82
CA ALA A 975 0.35 -0.43 -30.83
C ALA A 975 -0.43 0.73 -31.49
N THR A 976 -1.71 0.83 -31.19
CA THR A 976 -2.60 1.90 -31.67
C THR A 976 -2.70 2.99 -30.60
N LYS A 977 -2.10 4.15 -30.88
CA LYS A 977 -2.34 5.37 -30.12
C LYS A 977 -3.59 6.06 -30.67
N VAL A 978 -4.53 6.41 -29.80
CA VAL A 978 -5.73 7.19 -30.13
C VAL A 978 -5.82 8.41 -29.23
N LYS A 979 -6.15 9.56 -29.83
CA LYS A 979 -6.44 10.81 -29.13
C LYS A 979 -7.81 11.32 -29.52
N ILE A 980 -8.69 11.59 -28.55
CA ILE A 980 -9.93 12.31 -28.82
C ILE A 980 -9.64 13.81 -28.94
N THR A 981 -9.87 14.40 -30.11
CA THR A 981 -9.50 15.80 -30.41
C THR A 981 -10.66 16.76 -30.25
N LYS A 982 -11.90 16.30 -30.46
CA LYS A 982 -13.10 17.12 -30.33
C LYS A 982 -14.29 16.28 -29.92
N VAL A 983 -15.14 16.86 -29.07
CA VAL A 983 -16.47 16.34 -28.74
C VAL A 983 -17.47 17.45 -29.02
N SER A 984 -18.57 17.11 -29.70
CA SER A 984 -19.69 18.03 -29.93
C SER A 984 -21.01 17.30 -29.71
N SER A 985 -21.96 17.97 -29.07
CA SER A 985 -23.28 17.43 -28.77
C SER A 985 -24.35 18.41 -29.25
N SER A 986 -25.27 17.94 -30.10
CA SER A 986 -26.42 18.73 -30.56
C SER A 986 -27.62 17.81 -30.80
N LEU A 987 -28.80 18.22 -30.34
CA LEU A 987 -30.10 17.55 -30.63
C LEU A 987 -30.10 16.02 -30.37
N GLY A 988 -29.45 15.57 -29.28
CA GLY A 988 -29.40 14.14 -28.93
C GLY A 988 -28.36 13.31 -29.70
N MET A 989 -27.57 13.94 -30.57
CA MET A 989 -26.43 13.34 -31.28
C MET A 989 -25.12 13.80 -30.63
N ILE A 990 -24.15 12.88 -30.54
CA ILE A 990 -22.78 13.18 -30.08
C ILE A 990 -21.82 12.83 -31.19
N ILE A 991 -20.97 13.77 -31.59
CA ILE A 991 -19.88 13.53 -32.56
C ILE A 991 -18.54 13.63 -31.83
N GLN A 992 -17.70 12.63 -32.02
CA GLN A 992 -16.37 12.52 -31.44
C GLN A 992 -15.33 12.38 -32.56
N ASN A 993 -14.36 13.29 -32.59
CA ASN A 993 -13.24 13.27 -33.54
C ASN A 993 -12.01 12.69 -32.87
N TYR A 994 -11.25 11.90 -33.62
CA TYR A 994 -10.04 11.25 -33.16
C TYR A 994 -8.89 11.41 -34.16
N GLU A 995 -7.69 11.48 -33.62
CA GLU A 995 -6.46 11.17 -34.34
C GLU A 995 -5.97 9.79 -33.89
N PHE A 996 -5.47 8.99 -34.82
CA PHE A 996 -4.90 7.68 -34.50
C PHE A 996 -3.57 7.45 -35.22
N SER A 997 -2.73 6.64 -34.61
CA SER A 997 -1.51 6.10 -35.22
C SER A 997 -1.29 4.67 -34.74
N VAL A 998 -1.11 3.75 -35.68
CA VAL A 998 -0.72 2.35 -35.43
C VAL A 998 0.78 2.24 -35.69
N ALA A 999 1.50 1.70 -34.72
CA ALA A 999 2.93 1.48 -34.80
C ALA A 999 3.28 0.02 -34.54
N CYS A 1000 4.31 -0.49 -35.22
CA CYS A 1000 4.93 -1.78 -34.96
C CYS A 1000 6.41 -1.54 -34.63
N GLU A 1001 6.89 -2.02 -33.49
CA GLU A 1001 8.26 -1.78 -33.03
C GLU A 1001 8.69 -0.30 -33.03
N GLY A 1002 7.76 0.62 -32.77
CA GLY A 1002 7.99 2.06 -32.80
C GLY A 1002 8.00 2.71 -34.18
N ARG A 1003 7.89 1.93 -35.27
CA ARG A 1003 7.70 2.46 -36.64
C ARG A 1003 6.21 2.63 -36.92
N ILE A 1004 5.82 3.79 -37.46
CA ILE A 1004 4.41 4.06 -37.80
C ILE A 1004 4.04 3.27 -39.05
N ILE A 1005 3.04 2.39 -38.93
CA ILE A 1005 2.55 1.57 -40.04
C ILE A 1005 1.31 2.18 -40.68
N TYR A 1006 0.47 2.88 -39.91
CA TYR A 1006 -0.79 3.47 -40.38
C TYR A 1006 -1.17 4.66 -39.51
N GLN A 1007 -1.54 5.79 -40.11
CA GLN A 1007 -1.88 7.00 -39.36
C GLN A 1007 -2.97 7.79 -40.07
N GLY A 1008 -3.86 8.40 -39.30
CA GLY A 1008 -4.93 9.22 -39.85
C GLY A 1008 -5.78 9.91 -38.79
N ASP A 1009 -6.87 10.49 -39.29
CA ASP A 1009 -7.94 11.06 -38.47
C ASP A 1009 -9.29 10.47 -38.87
N THR A 1010 -10.20 10.43 -37.91
CA THR A 1010 -11.52 9.84 -38.07
C THR A 1010 -12.53 10.49 -37.12
N TYR A 1011 -13.81 10.25 -37.34
CA TYR A 1011 -14.85 10.73 -36.45
C TYR A 1011 -16.04 9.76 -36.40
N PHE A 1012 -16.63 9.67 -35.23
CA PHE A 1012 -17.74 8.79 -34.92
C PHE A 1012 -18.93 9.58 -34.40
N GLY A 1013 -20.13 9.09 -34.70
CA GLY A 1013 -21.38 9.63 -34.18
C GLY A 1013 -22.10 8.62 -33.29
N PHE A 1014 -22.75 9.14 -32.25
CA PHE A 1014 -23.74 8.44 -31.44
C PHE A 1014 -25.14 8.84 -31.91
N PHE A 1015 -25.94 7.85 -32.31
CA PHE A 1015 -27.27 8.05 -32.90
C PHE A 1015 -28.33 7.24 -32.18
N SER A 1016 -29.52 7.81 -32.01
CA SER A 1016 -30.71 7.02 -31.63
C SER A 1016 -31.22 6.21 -32.83
N ASP A 1017 -32.03 5.18 -32.57
CA ASP A 1017 -32.73 4.41 -33.62
C ASP A 1017 -33.48 5.31 -34.62
N ALA A 1018 -34.18 6.32 -34.11
CA ALA A 1018 -34.92 7.28 -34.95
C ALA A 1018 -33.98 8.02 -35.92
N ALA A 1019 -32.86 8.54 -35.41
CA ALA A 1019 -31.88 9.26 -36.24
C ALA A 1019 -31.23 8.35 -37.29
N LEU A 1020 -31.01 7.06 -36.99
CA LEU A 1020 -30.51 6.09 -37.96
C LEU A 1020 -31.54 5.76 -39.05
N SER A 1021 -32.84 5.73 -38.70
CA SER A 1021 -33.90 5.42 -39.66
C SER A 1021 -34.12 6.53 -40.70
N GLU A 1022 -33.80 7.78 -40.36
CA GLU A 1022 -34.00 8.96 -41.22
C GLU A 1022 -32.79 9.29 -42.10
N GLN A 1023 -31.72 8.51 -42.07
CA GLN A 1023 -30.53 8.76 -42.89
C GLN A 1023 -30.92 8.77 -44.38
N VAL A 1024 -30.42 9.74 -45.14
CA VAL A 1024 -30.78 9.92 -46.57
C VAL A 1024 -29.70 9.42 -47.53
N GLY A 1025 -28.53 8.99 -47.05
CA GLY A 1025 -27.38 8.66 -47.92
C GLY A 1025 -26.53 9.87 -48.27
N ILE A 1026 -25.57 9.66 -49.17
CA ILE A 1026 -24.72 10.72 -49.73
C ILE A 1026 -25.48 11.40 -50.88
N ARG A 1027 -25.93 12.65 -50.67
CA ARG A 1027 -26.77 13.38 -51.63
C ARG A 1027 -26.02 13.85 -52.88
N GLU A 1028 -24.73 14.14 -52.75
CA GLU A 1028 -23.88 14.67 -53.83
C GLU A 1028 -23.12 13.56 -54.58
N ALA A 1029 -23.51 12.30 -54.40
CA ALA A 1029 -22.85 11.17 -55.04
C ALA A 1029 -22.97 11.23 -56.57
N ALA A 1030 -21.83 11.28 -57.25
CA ALA A 1030 -21.75 11.33 -58.71
C ALA A 1030 -21.34 9.98 -59.28
N LEU A 1031 -22.26 9.00 -59.26
CA LEU A 1031 -22.06 7.69 -59.89
C LEU A 1031 -21.77 7.85 -61.39
N HIS A 1032 -20.88 7.02 -61.93
CA HIS A 1032 -20.59 7.05 -63.36
C HIS A 1032 -21.84 6.70 -64.18
N GLN A 1033 -22.09 7.41 -65.26
CA GLN A 1033 -23.18 7.09 -66.19
C GLN A 1033 -22.55 6.42 -67.42
N PRO A 1034 -22.75 5.09 -67.61
CA PRO A 1034 -22.14 4.38 -68.73
C PRO A 1034 -22.56 4.98 -70.07
N THR A 1035 -21.59 5.20 -70.96
CA THR A 1035 -21.85 5.55 -72.35
C THR A 1035 -22.37 4.34 -73.12
N ALA A 1036 -23.02 4.56 -74.27
CA ALA A 1036 -23.50 3.46 -75.12
C ALA A 1036 -22.38 2.49 -75.54
N GLN A 1037 -21.15 2.99 -75.74
CA GLN A 1037 -19.98 2.17 -76.06
C GLN A 1037 -19.55 1.31 -74.86
N GLU A 1038 -19.54 1.87 -73.65
CA GLU A 1038 -19.21 1.12 -72.43
C GLU A 1038 -20.25 0.04 -72.13
N VAL A 1039 -21.54 0.29 -72.39
CA VAL A 1039 -22.60 -0.72 -72.22
C VAL A 1039 -22.38 -1.93 -73.13
N VAL A 1040 -21.96 -1.72 -74.38
CA VAL A 1040 -21.67 -2.80 -75.32
C VAL A 1040 -20.37 -3.53 -74.96
N ALA A 1041 -19.36 -2.81 -74.49
CA ALA A 1041 -18.05 -3.38 -74.14
C ALA A 1041 -18.01 -4.04 -72.75
N ALA A 1042 -19.03 -3.84 -71.93
CA ALA A 1042 -19.05 -4.32 -70.55
C ALA A 1042 -19.13 -5.85 -70.46
N ARG A 1043 -18.29 -6.40 -69.59
CA ARG A 1043 -18.32 -7.81 -69.21
C ARG A 1043 -19.00 -8.00 -67.86
N SER A 1044 -19.72 -9.11 -67.72
CA SER A 1044 -20.26 -9.57 -66.44
C SER A 1044 -19.85 -11.02 -66.20
N PHE A 1045 -19.40 -11.31 -64.98
CA PHE A 1045 -18.90 -12.63 -64.57
C PHE A 1045 -18.99 -12.78 -63.05
N ALA A 1046 -18.95 -14.02 -62.54
CA ALA A 1046 -18.88 -14.28 -61.10
C ALA A 1046 -17.55 -13.77 -60.54
N TYR A 1047 -17.53 -13.30 -59.29
CA TYR A 1047 -16.27 -12.88 -58.68
C TYR A 1047 -15.31 -14.08 -58.61
N PRO A 1048 -14.04 -13.94 -59.03
CA PRO A 1048 -13.11 -15.07 -59.06
C PRO A 1048 -12.90 -15.68 -57.66
N SER A 1049 -12.85 -17.02 -57.60
CA SER A 1049 -12.75 -17.77 -56.35
C SER A 1049 -11.37 -18.40 -56.11
N GLU A 1050 -10.44 -18.31 -57.06
CA GLU A 1050 -9.07 -18.83 -56.95
C GLU A 1050 -8.12 -17.78 -56.35
N ALA A 1051 -6.96 -18.17 -55.82
CA ALA A 1051 -5.95 -17.21 -55.36
C ALA A 1051 -5.51 -16.32 -56.56
N PRO A 1052 -5.29 -15.01 -56.38
CA PRO A 1052 -5.10 -14.27 -55.13
C PRO A 1052 -6.39 -13.69 -54.49
N PHE A 1053 -7.57 -14.10 -54.96
CA PHE A 1053 -8.85 -13.61 -54.46
C PHE A 1053 -9.23 -14.28 -53.13
N PRO A 1054 -9.93 -13.56 -52.22
CA PRO A 1054 -10.29 -14.10 -50.92
C PRO A 1054 -11.24 -15.30 -51.02
N ASP A 1055 -11.18 -16.16 -50.00
CA ASP A 1055 -12.17 -17.21 -49.80
C ASP A 1055 -13.54 -16.63 -49.40
N ASP A 1056 -14.51 -17.51 -49.18
CA ASP A 1056 -15.90 -17.14 -48.91
C ASP A 1056 -16.10 -16.28 -47.64
N MET A 1057 -15.25 -16.43 -46.61
CA MET A 1057 -15.39 -15.71 -45.34
C MET A 1057 -15.09 -14.21 -45.49
N LEU A 1058 -14.12 -13.84 -46.34
CA LEU A 1058 -13.73 -12.45 -46.59
C LEU A 1058 -14.17 -11.97 -47.98
N ARG A 1059 -14.92 -12.76 -48.76
CA ARG A 1059 -15.45 -12.35 -50.07
C ARG A 1059 -16.63 -11.41 -49.90
N MET A 1060 -16.40 -10.14 -50.27
CA MET A 1060 -17.37 -9.06 -50.13
C MET A 1060 -18.02 -8.65 -51.46
N ILE A 1061 -17.71 -9.37 -52.55
CA ILE A 1061 -18.34 -9.23 -53.88
C ILE A 1061 -18.68 -10.64 -54.40
N ASP A 1062 -19.93 -10.87 -54.78
CA ASP A 1062 -20.37 -12.16 -55.34
C ASP A 1062 -20.22 -12.19 -56.88
N LYS A 1063 -20.51 -11.06 -57.52
CA LYS A 1063 -20.57 -10.94 -58.99
C LYS A 1063 -20.02 -9.60 -59.46
N ILE A 1064 -19.25 -9.61 -60.54
CA ILE A 1064 -18.94 -8.43 -61.32
C ILE A 1064 -20.08 -8.20 -62.31
N GLN A 1065 -20.88 -7.17 -62.06
CA GLN A 1065 -22.04 -6.84 -62.89
C GLN A 1065 -21.64 -6.07 -64.14
N PHE A 1066 -20.60 -5.24 -64.03
CA PHE A 1066 -20.17 -4.34 -65.11
C PHE A 1066 -18.67 -4.12 -65.02
N PHE A 1067 -17.89 -4.50 -66.04
CA PHE A 1067 -16.46 -4.20 -66.11
C PHE A 1067 -16.05 -3.82 -67.52
N VAL A 1068 -15.48 -2.61 -67.65
CA VAL A 1068 -14.88 -2.10 -68.88
C VAL A 1068 -13.45 -1.64 -68.57
N PRO A 1069 -12.40 -2.39 -68.99
CA PRO A 1069 -11.00 -2.08 -68.68
C PRO A 1069 -10.53 -0.70 -69.17
N THR A 1070 -11.15 -0.17 -70.22
CA THR A 1070 -10.83 1.15 -70.82
C THR A 1070 -11.95 2.17 -70.61
N GLY A 1071 -12.87 1.92 -69.68
CA GLY A 1071 -13.99 2.81 -69.39
C GLY A 1071 -13.69 3.82 -68.28
N GLY A 1072 -14.71 4.54 -67.84
CA GLY A 1072 -14.59 5.62 -66.86
C GLY A 1072 -14.08 6.93 -67.48
N LYS A 1073 -14.21 8.04 -66.74
CA LYS A 1073 -13.87 9.39 -67.24
C LYS A 1073 -12.42 9.54 -67.71
N ALA A 1074 -11.49 8.78 -67.12
CA ALA A 1074 -10.07 8.78 -67.50
C ALA A 1074 -9.73 7.74 -68.58
N GLY A 1075 -10.67 6.88 -68.99
CA GLY A 1075 -10.42 5.76 -69.91
C GLY A 1075 -9.51 4.67 -69.34
N LEU A 1076 -9.36 4.61 -68.01
CA LEU A 1076 -8.42 3.71 -67.31
C LEU A 1076 -9.10 2.51 -66.64
N GLY A 1077 -10.42 2.45 -66.67
CA GLY A 1077 -11.20 1.33 -66.12
C GLY A 1077 -12.38 1.78 -65.28
N ILE A 1078 -13.49 1.08 -65.43
CA ILE A 1078 -14.64 1.15 -64.52
C ILE A 1078 -15.12 -0.26 -64.23
N ILE A 1079 -15.40 -0.52 -62.95
CA ILE A 1079 -15.88 -1.81 -62.47
C ILE A 1079 -16.98 -1.64 -61.42
N ARG A 1080 -18.02 -2.48 -61.51
CA ARG A 1080 -19.10 -2.59 -60.53
C ARG A 1080 -19.28 -4.04 -60.12
N GLY A 1081 -19.34 -4.26 -58.82
CA GLY A 1081 -19.66 -5.56 -58.24
C GLY A 1081 -20.87 -5.49 -57.33
N THR A 1082 -21.54 -6.63 -57.17
CA THR A 1082 -22.71 -6.79 -56.29
C THR A 1082 -22.44 -7.91 -55.29
N LYS A 1083 -22.96 -7.75 -54.06
CA LYS A 1083 -23.03 -8.80 -53.05
C LYS A 1083 -24.44 -8.86 -52.48
N LYS A 1084 -25.00 -10.07 -52.45
CA LYS A 1084 -26.28 -10.32 -51.79
C LYS A 1084 -26.06 -10.27 -50.28
N VAL A 1085 -26.89 -9.52 -49.58
CA VAL A 1085 -26.87 -9.48 -48.12
C VAL A 1085 -27.54 -10.76 -47.61
N LYS A 1086 -26.83 -11.52 -46.76
CA LYS A 1086 -27.40 -12.67 -46.06
C LYS A 1086 -27.42 -12.38 -44.57
N SER A 1087 -28.56 -12.60 -43.94
CA SER A 1087 -28.78 -12.25 -42.54
C SER A 1087 -27.93 -13.07 -41.55
N ASP A 1088 -27.37 -14.19 -42.01
CA ASP A 1088 -26.55 -15.14 -41.25
C ASP A 1088 -25.04 -14.96 -41.47
N GLU A 1089 -24.60 -13.91 -42.18
CA GLU A 1089 -23.18 -13.60 -42.33
C GLU A 1089 -22.53 -13.39 -40.95
N TRP A 1090 -21.35 -14.01 -40.76
CA TRP A 1090 -20.66 -14.11 -39.47
C TRP A 1090 -20.40 -12.73 -38.81
N PHE A 1091 -20.14 -11.71 -39.62
CA PHE A 1091 -19.82 -10.37 -39.14
C PHE A 1091 -21.02 -9.66 -38.52
N PHE A 1092 -22.27 -10.03 -38.83
CA PHE A 1092 -23.44 -9.44 -38.15
C PHE A 1092 -23.52 -9.85 -36.67
N GLN A 1093 -22.97 -11.01 -36.32
CA GLN A 1093 -22.87 -11.48 -34.94
C GLN A 1093 -21.60 -10.96 -34.25
N ALA A 1094 -20.49 -10.88 -35.00
CA ALA A 1094 -19.18 -10.52 -34.45
C ALA A 1094 -18.97 -9.00 -34.28
N HIS A 1095 -19.60 -8.15 -35.10
CA HIS A 1095 -19.26 -6.73 -35.15
C HIS A 1095 -19.78 -5.92 -33.95
N PHE A 1096 -21.08 -5.92 -33.65
CA PHE A 1096 -21.59 -5.31 -32.41
C PHE A 1096 -22.65 -6.21 -31.79
N TYR A 1097 -22.38 -6.68 -30.57
CA TYR A 1097 -23.34 -7.49 -29.83
C TYR A 1097 -24.64 -6.72 -29.62
N ARG A 1098 -25.76 -7.32 -30.07
CA ARG A 1098 -27.12 -6.75 -30.09
C ARG A 1098 -27.34 -5.55 -31.03
N ASP A 1099 -26.43 -5.27 -31.95
CA ASP A 1099 -26.55 -4.20 -32.96
C ASP A 1099 -26.02 -4.68 -34.33
N PRO A 1100 -26.73 -5.60 -35.00
CA PRO A 1100 -26.21 -6.25 -36.21
C PRO A 1100 -26.10 -5.26 -37.36
N VAL A 1101 -24.86 -4.95 -37.74
CA VAL A 1101 -24.54 -4.04 -38.84
C VAL A 1101 -23.26 -4.48 -39.53
N TRP A 1102 -23.22 -4.37 -40.86
CA TRP A 1102 -22.02 -4.67 -41.65
C TRP A 1102 -20.90 -3.67 -41.27
N PRO A 1103 -19.71 -4.14 -40.88
CA PRO A 1103 -18.55 -3.27 -40.62
C PRO A 1103 -18.18 -2.38 -41.82
N GLY A 1104 -18.02 -1.08 -41.60
CA GLY A 1104 -17.60 -0.16 -42.67
C GLY A 1104 -16.29 -0.58 -43.34
N SER A 1105 -15.35 -1.11 -42.54
CA SER A 1105 -14.08 -1.70 -42.98
C SER A 1105 -14.25 -2.80 -44.04
N LEU A 1106 -15.23 -3.68 -43.91
CA LEU A 1106 -15.52 -4.71 -44.91
C LEU A 1106 -16.16 -4.16 -46.18
N GLY A 1107 -16.89 -3.04 -46.11
CA GLY A 1107 -17.37 -2.36 -47.32
C GLY A 1107 -16.24 -1.68 -48.11
N LEU A 1108 -15.23 -1.15 -47.42
CA LEU A 1108 -14.01 -0.65 -48.05
C LEU A 1108 -13.18 -1.79 -48.66
N GLU A 1109 -13.14 -2.96 -48.00
CA GLU A 1109 -12.51 -4.17 -48.56
C GLU A 1109 -13.23 -4.65 -49.83
N ALA A 1110 -14.57 -4.53 -49.91
CA ALA A 1110 -15.33 -4.84 -51.11
C ALA A 1110 -14.90 -3.98 -52.32
N PHE A 1111 -14.55 -2.72 -52.09
CA PHE A 1111 -14.00 -1.84 -53.13
C PHE A 1111 -12.60 -2.26 -53.56
N LEU A 1112 -11.72 -2.56 -52.60
CA LEU A 1112 -10.37 -3.07 -52.88
C LEU A 1112 -10.39 -4.41 -53.64
N GLN A 1113 -11.40 -5.24 -53.39
CA GLN A 1113 -11.67 -6.47 -54.14
C GLN A 1113 -11.99 -6.22 -55.61
N LEU A 1114 -12.63 -5.11 -55.95
CA LEU A 1114 -12.81 -4.71 -57.35
C LEU A 1114 -11.48 -4.31 -57.99
N LEU A 1115 -10.64 -3.56 -57.26
CA LEU A 1115 -9.31 -3.19 -57.76
C LEU A 1115 -8.42 -4.43 -57.99
N LYS A 1116 -8.56 -5.48 -57.17
CA LYS A 1116 -7.86 -6.76 -57.40
C LYS A 1116 -8.23 -7.37 -58.75
N VAL A 1117 -9.49 -7.28 -59.16
CA VAL A 1117 -9.95 -7.74 -60.48
C VAL A 1117 -9.33 -6.89 -61.60
N VAL A 1118 -9.32 -5.57 -61.45
CA VAL A 1118 -8.68 -4.67 -62.44
C VAL A 1118 -7.19 -4.96 -62.57
N ALA A 1119 -6.50 -5.16 -61.44
CA ALA A 1119 -5.08 -5.51 -61.42
C ALA A 1119 -4.79 -6.86 -62.06
N ALA A 1120 -5.60 -7.88 -61.75
CA ALA A 1120 -5.48 -9.21 -62.34
C ALA A 1120 -5.70 -9.19 -63.85
N GLU A 1121 -6.66 -8.40 -64.35
CA GLU A 1121 -6.88 -8.21 -65.78
C GLU A 1121 -5.68 -7.54 -66.46
N ARG A 1122 -5.08 -6.55 -65.80
CA ARG A 1122 -4.02 -5.74 -66.41
C ARG A 1122 -2.64 -6.41 -66.36
N TRP A 1123 -2.31 -7.07 -65.26
CA TRP A 1123 -0.97 -7.60 -64.99
C TRP A 1123 -0.91 -9.13 -64.86
N GLY A 1124 -2.06 -9.81 -64.91
CA GLY A 1124 -2.17 -11.26 -64.71
C GLY A 1124 -2.25 -11.66 -63.23
N THR A 1125 -2.69 -12.90 -62.98
CA THR A 1125 -2.73 -13.52 -61.66
C THR A 1125 -1.42 -14.26 -61.38
N CYS A 1126 -0.42 -13.60 -60.82
CA CYS A 1126 0.79 -14.29 -60.32
C CYS A 1126 0.53 -14.88 -58.93
N SER A 1127 0.61 -16.19 -58.79
CA SER A 1127 0.50 -16.91 -57.50
C SER A 1127 1.61 -16.61 -56.49
N ALA A 1128 2.65 -15.87 -56.90
CA ALA A 1128 3.86 -15.62 -56.12
C ALA A 1128 4.00 -14.18 -55.55
N ASN A 1129 3.14 -13.22 -55.95
CA ASN A 1129 3.28 -11.82 -55.50
C ASN A 1129 2.12 -11.40 -54.60
N ALA A 1130 2.42 -11.06 -53.36
CA ALA A 1130 1.47 -10.46 -52.43
C ALA A 1130 0.98 -9.11 -52.97
N VAL A 1131 -0.34 -8.91 -53.02
CA VAL A 1131 -0.95 -7.65 -53.44
C VAL A 1131 -1.24 -6.81 -52.21
N GLN A 1132 -0.57 -5.66 -52.10
CA GLN A 1132 -0.79 -4.72 -51.02
C GLN A 1132 -2.05 -3.89 -51.29
N THR A 1133 -3.06 -4.09 -50.45
CA THR A 1133 -4.29 -3.29 -50.47
C THR A 1133 -4.05 -1.96 -49.77
N VAL A 1134 -4.30 -0.86 -50.49
CA VAL A 1134 -3.76 0.48 -50.24
C VAL A 1134 -2.24 0.54 -50.38
N GLY A 1135 -1.78 1.24 -51.41
CA GLY A 1135 -0.36 1.49 -51.68
C GLY A 1135 0.30 2.31 -50.58
N LEU A 1136 1.55 1.95 -50.28
CA LEU A 1136 2.29 2.57 -49.18
C LEU A 1136 2.65 4.03 -49.50
N GLY A 1137 2.51 4.90 -48.50
CA GLY A 1137 2.74 6.34 -48.61
C GLY A 1137 1.64 7.12 -49.36
N VAL A 1138 0.55 6.47 -49.77
CA VAL A 1138 -0.54 7.13 -50.50
C VAL A 1138 -1.72 7.42 -49.56
N PRO A 1139 -2.18 8.67 -49.46
CA PRO A 1139 -3.35 9.00 -48.66
C PRO A 1139 -4.65 8.57 -49.34
N HIS A 1140 -5.57 8.04 -48.54
CA HIS A 1140 -6.94 7.70 -48.91
C HIS A 1140 -7.94 8.25 -47.90
N ALA A 1141 -9.18 8.44 -48.34
CA ALA A 1141 -10.27 8.95 -47.51
C ALA A 1141 -11.58 8.21 -47.78
N TRP A 1142 -12.41 8.11 -46.75
CA TRP A 1142 -13.73 7.51 -46.84
C TRP A 1142 -14.77 8.34 -46.09
N SER A 1143 -16.02 8.26 -46.52
CA SER A 1143 -17.16 8.85 -45.83
C SER A 1143 -18.33 7.86 -45.76
N TYR A 1144 -19.06 7.88 -44.64
CA TYR A 1144 -20.21 7.01 -44.39
C TYR A 1144 -21.46 7.83 -44.05
N ARG A 1145 -22.55 7.61 -44.78
CA ARG A 1145 -23.86 8.26 -44.57
C ARG A 1145 -25.03 7.25 -44.65
N GLY A 1146 -24.81 6.07 -44.09
CA GLY A 1146 -25.82 5.01 -44.01
C GLY A 1146 -25.24 3.73 -43.40
N GLN A 1147 -26.04 2.67 -43.40
CA GLN A 1147 -25.65 1.37 -42.84
C GLN A 1147 -26.25 0.24 -43.67
N VAL A 1148 -25.56 -0.90 -43.70
CA VAL A 1148 -26.08 -2.17 -44.23
C VAL A 1148 -26.45 -3.04 -43.03
N VAL A 1149 -27.71 -3.44 -42.97
CA VAL A 1149 -28.30 -4.24 -41.89
C VAL A 1149 -28.87 -5.54 -42.47
N PRO A 1150 -29.14 -6.57 -41.64
CA PRO A 1150 -29.56 -7.89 -42.13
C PRO A 1150 -30.82 -7.94 -43.01
N ARG A 1151 -31.65 -6.89 -42.97
CA ARG A 1151 -32.89 -6.77 -43.76
C ARG A 1151 -32.69 -6.17 -45.16
N ASN A 1152 -31.48 -5.68 -45.47
CA ASN A 1152 -31.18 -5.21 -46.82
C ASN A 1152 -31.04 -6.40 -47.77
N ASP A 1153 -31.20 -6.16 -49.07
CA ASP A 1153 -31.18 -7.22 -50.08
C ASP A 1153 -29.83 -7.30 -50.81
N GLU A 1154 -29.32 -6.16 -51.27
CA GLU A 1154 -28.15 -6.11 -52.14
C GLU A 1154 -27.24 -4.90 -51.86
N VAL A 1155 -25.94 -5.17 -51.81
CA VAL A 1155 -24.87 -4.16 -51.81
C VAL A 1155 -24.28 -4.08 -53.21
N THR A 1156 -24.17 -2.87 -53.75
CA THR A 1156 -23.47 -2.58 -55.01
C THR A 1156 -22.26 -1.70 -54.72
N VAL A 1157 -21.11 -2.06 -55.28
CA VAL A 1157 -19.86 -1.31 -55.15
C VAL A 1157 -19.39 -0.91 -56.54
N GLU A 1158 -19.03 0.36 -56.72
CA GLU A 1158 -18.47 0.91 -57.96
C GLU A 1158 -17.06 1.43 -57.69
N ALA A 1159 -16.13 1.14 -58.59
CA ALA A 1159 -14.81 1.76 -58.64
C ALA A 1159 -14.51 2.30 -60.05
N VAL A 1160 -14.08 3.55 -60.10
CA VAL A 1160 -13.61 4.24 -61.31
C VAL A 1160 -12.13 4.50 -61.15
N VAL A 1161 -11.32 3.92 -62.05
CA VAL A 1161 -9.87 4.04 -62.02
C VAL A 1161 -9.47 5.45 -62.48
N THR A 1162 -8.72 6.15 -61.64
CA THR A 1162 -8.26 7.51 -61.89
C THR A 1162 -6.80 7.59 -62.26
N GLN A 1163 -6.00 6.59 -61.89
CA GLN A 1163 -4.58 6.52 -62.22
C GLN A 1163 -4.08 5.07 -62.28
N ILE A 1164 -3.16 4.80 -63.20
CA ILE A 1164 -2.40 3.55 -63.24
C ILE A 1164 -0.92 3.88 -63.44
N ASP A 1165 -0.05 3.22 -62.68
CA ASP A 1165 1.40 3.21 -62.85
C ASP A 1165 1.86 1.76 -63.03
N ASP A 1166 2.14 1.38 -64.28
CA ASP A 1166 2.58 0.02 -64.61
C ASP A 1166 3.98 -0.29 -64.09
N ALA A 1167 4.85 0.72 -63.92
CA ALA A 1167 6.21 0.50 -63.42
C ALA A 1167 6.21 0.16 -61.92
N ARG A 1168 5.32 0.79 -61.14
CA ARG A 1168 5.13 0.50 -59.71
C ARG A 1168 4.02 -0.51 -59.43
N LYS A 1169 3.34 -0.99 -60.47
CA LYS A 1169 2.11 -1.79 -60.38
C LYS A 1169 1.11 -1.19 -59.40
N LEU A 1170 0.81 0.11 -59.54
CA LEU A 1170 -0.12 0.84 -58.69
C LEU A 1170 -1.40 1.21 -59.47
N ILE A 1171 -2.57 0.90 -58.92
CA ILE A 1171 -3.88 1.37 -59.38
C ILE A 1171 -4.44 2.34 -58.33
N ARG A 1172 -4.99 3.47 -58.76
CA ARG A 1172 -5.77 4.40 -57.92
C ARG A 1172 -7.18 4.51 -58.45
N ALA A 1173 -8.16 4.53 -57.55
CA ALA A 1173 -9.56 4.66 -57.90
C ALA A 1173 -10.36 5.41 -56.84
N ASP A 1174 -11.45 6.00 -57.31
CA ASP A 1174 -12.51 6.57 -56.49
C ASP A 1174 -13.80 5.78 -56.74
N GLY A 1175 -14.75 5.83 -55.80
CA GLY A 1175 -16.08 5.32 -56.07
C GLY A 1175 -16.96 5.23 -54.83
N TYR A 1176 -17.98 4.39 -54.93
CA TYR A 1176 -19.12 4.43 -54.03
C TYR A 1176 -19.60 3.02 -53.69
N LEU A 1177 -20.23 2.91 -52.51
CA LEU A 1177 -21.00 1.73 -52.11
C LEU A 1177 -22.44 2.16 -51.87
N SER A 1178 -23.37 1.44 -52.49
CA SER A 1178 -24.81 1.59 -52.28
C SER A 1178 -25.42 0.31 -51.72
N VAL A 1179 -26.50 0.48 -50.96
CA VAL A 1179 -27.34 -0.60 -50.45
C VAL A 1179 -28.76 -0.37 -50.92
N ASP A 1180 -29.36 -1.35 -51.59
CA ASP A 1180 -30.69 -1.26 -52.17
C ASP A 1180 -30.89 0.04 -53.00
N GLY A 1181 -29.87 0.41 -53.78
CA GLY A 1181 -29.84 1.62 -54.62
C GLY A 1181 -29.49 2.94 -53.91
N LYS A 1182 -29.40 2.96 -52.58
CA LYS A 1182 -29.04 4.15 -51.80
C LYS A 1182 -27.53 4.24 -51.60
N VAL A 1183 -26.89 5.30 -52.09
CA VAL A 1183 -25.44 5.52 -51.89
C VAL A 1183 -25.17 5.88 -50.43
N ILE A 1184 -24.33 5.07 -49.77
CA ILE A 1184 -24.02 5.23 -48.36
C ILE A 1184 -22.55 5.42 -48.08
N TYR A 1185 -21.63 4.86 -48.89
CA TYR A 1185 -20.20 5.08 -48.73
C TYR A 1185 -19.62 5.79 -49.95
N GLU A 1186 -18.61 6.60 -49.71
CA GLU A 1186 -17.75 7.22 -50.72
C GLU A 1186 -16.29 6.93 -50.35
N MET A 1187 -15.53 6.52 -51.36
CA MET A 1187 -14.13 6.13 -51.25
C MET A 1187 -13.32 6.99 -52.22
N THR A 1188 -12.34 7.72 -51.69
CA THR A 1188 -11.52 8.63 -52.48
C THR A 1188 -10.04 8.28 -52.33
N GLY A 1189 -9.36 8.15 -53.46
CA GLY A 1189 -7.92 7.96 -53.54
C GLY A 1189 -7.44 6.60 -53.07
N PHE A 1190 -8.31 5.60 -53.01
CA PHE A 1190 -7.94 4.24 -52.66
C PHE A 1190 -7.01 3.64 -53.72
N THR A 1191 -6.06 2.83 -53.27
CA THR A 1191 -5.05 2.26 -54.15
C THR A 1191 -4.89 0.77 -53.96
N LEU A 1192 -4.27 0.13 -54.95
CA LEU A 1192 -3.80 -1.24 -54.89
C LEU A 1192 -2.43 -1.30 -55.54
N GLN A 1193 -1.48 -1.97 -54.89
CA GLN A 1193 -0.10 -2.11 -55.35
C GLN A 1193 0.30 -3.59 -55.44
N GLY A 1194 0.89 -4.03 -56.56
CA GLY A 1194 1.22 -5.45 -56.82
C GLY A 1194 2.69 -5.77 -57.11
#